data_AF-A0A6L5YSW3-F1
#
_entry.id   AF-A0A6L5YSW3-F1
#
_cell.length_a   1.000
_cell.length_b   1.000
_cell.length_c   1.000
_cell.angle_alpha   90.00
_cell.angle_beta   90.00
_cell.angle_gamma   90.00
#
_symmetry.space_group_name_H-M   'P 1'
#
loop_
_entity.id
_entity.type
_entity.pdbx_description
1 polymer ?
#
loop_
_entity_poly.entity_id
_entity_poly.type
_entity_poly.pdbx_seq_one_letter_code
_entity_poly.pdbx_strand_id
1 'polypeptide(L)'
;MKKLILGILAHVDAGKTTLSEGLLYENGQIRSLGRVDHQDAFLDTNALEKERGITIFSKQARIVTEDMECTLLDTPGHVDFSAEMERTLQVLDYAVLVISGTDGVQGHTRTLWRLLRHYEVPVFLFVNKMDLPGTDHGKIQKELERELSDGCVDFSGDVQGTEEFYDHLAMCNEAMLESFMEHQSVSGELIKKAIADREVFPCFYGSALKLDGIKMLWEGLKSYTKQPVYGDEFAARVYKIGRDAQGSRLTYMKVTGGNLHVKDKITYQELVEKADQIRIYSGDKYELVDEVQAGEVCAVTGLTATYPGQGLGAEKADEVPVLEPVLNYRIYLPQDVNPSDMFGKLKLLEEEDPQLHIIWNEKLREIHAQMMGQVQIEILTRLIKERFGVTVTFGTGSIVYKETIARPVEGVGHFEPLRHYAEVHILMEPGEPGSGIQVASACSEDVLDLNWQRLILTHIEEREHPGVLTGSALTDVKFTILTGRAHLKHTEGGDFRQATYRAIRQGLKSTENVLLEPVYAFTLMLPADCVGRAMSDIRLRAGKVDTPEYISGADGDMAVLTGTAPVATMQDYMTEVHAYTRGTGSLTLTLHGYDVCHNAEEVIARMGYDSEADTENPTASVFCAHGAGFLVPWDQVADYMHLDYVYHPDEKADSELDTTHAFGAENNFGRKPEKPKETAGSWELDRELQEIYAREFGMNKDDMLDQERKKWRKKNQADASGVRGPKHDKQGNVIYPRKDPGEEYLIVDGYNIIFAWEDLNELSKTNMDSARGKLLDALGSYQGYRGCHVIVVFDAYRTKGHPATTEQYHNIRVVYTKTDETADMYIEKLVHEIGKKNRVTVATNDGLEQLTVMSQGALRMSASNLKEELGRTAKEIYEEYLKKQGKA
;
A
#
# COMPACT_ATOMS: atom_id res chain seq x y z
N MET A 1 -44.83 -15.35 35.84
CA MET A 1 -44.00 -15.97 34.81
C MET A 1 -42.69 -15.20 34.75
N LYS A 2 -41.57 -15.90 34.92
CA LYS A 2 -40.24 -15.29 34.96
C LYS A 2 -39.70 -15.08 33.55
N LYS A 3 -39.15 -13.91 33.22
CA LYS A 3 -38.50 -13.64 31.92
C LYS A 3 -36.99 -13.60 32.08
N LEU A 4 -36.27 -14.30 31.20
CA LEU A 4 -34.80 -14.34 31.20
C LEU A 4 -34.22 -14.41 29.79
N ILE A 5 -33.02 -13.86 29.64
CA ILE A 5 -32.20 -13.97 28.45
C ILE A 5 -30.97 -14.81 28.78
N LEU A 6 -30.86 -15.97 28.12
CA LEU A 6 -29.81 -16.95 28.36
C LEU A 6 -28.90 -17.03 27.14
N GLY A 7 -27.60 -16.84 27.33
CA GLY A 7 -26.61 -17.08 26.26
C GLY A 7 -26.03 -18.47 26.36
N ILE A 8 -25.83 -19.16 25.23
CA ILE A 8 -25.00 -20.38 25.21
C ILE A 8 -23.67 -20.05 24.55
N LEU A 9 -22.60 -20.29 25.28
CA LEU A 9 -21.22 -20.00 24.92
C LEU A 9 -20.42 -21.30 24.94
N ALA A 10 -19.53 -21.49 23.97
CA ALA A 10 -18.64 -22.64 23.98
C ALA A 10 -17.45 -22.39 23.06
N HIS A 11 -16.38 -23.17 23.24
CA HIS A 11 -15.36 -23.28 22.20
C HIS A 11 -15.89 -24.07 20.99
N VAL A 12 -15.18 -23.96 19.87
CA VAL A 12 -15.47 -24.70 18.63
C VAL A 12 -15.59 -26.19 18.93
N ASP A 13 -16.59 -26.83 18.32
CA ASP A 13 -16.91 -28.25 18.47
C ASP A 13 -17.29 -28.74 19.87
N ALA A 14 -17.44 -27.88 20.88
CA ALA A 14 -17.91 -28.29 22.21
C ALA A 14 -19.39 -28.74 22.24
N GLY A 15 -20.13 -28.55 21.13
CA GLY A 15 -21.52 -29.00 20.98
C GLY A 15 -22.55 -27.98 21.46
N LYS A 16 -22.23 -26.69 21.36
CA LYS A 16 -23.10 -25.55 21.68
C LYS A 16 -24.46 -25.62 20.97
N THR A 17 -24.47 -25.66 19.63
CA THR A 17 -25.70 -25.73 18.83
C THR A 17 -26.52 -26.99 19.17
N THR A 18 -25.84 -28.12 19.39
CA THR A 18 -26.49 -29.37 19.81
C THR A 18 -27.19 -29.23 21.16
N LEU A 19 -26.58 -28.53 22.12
CA LEU A 19 -27.22 -28.24 23.41
C LEU A 19 -28.41 -27.29 23.25
N SER A 20 -28.25 -26.23 22.45
CA SER A 20 -29.33 -25.27 22.14
C SER A 20 -30.55 -25.98 21.55
N GLU A 21 -30.35 -26.89 20.60
CA GLU A 21 -31.43 -27.69 20.01
C GLU A 21 -32.03 -28.71 20.98
N GLY A 22 -31.19 -29.36 21.78
CA GLY A 22 -31.66 -30.28 22.82
C GLY A 22 -32.58 -29.58 23.82
N LEU A 23 -32.24 -28.36 24.25
CA LEU A 23 -33.10 -27.54 25.13
C LEU A 23 -34.43 -27.16 24.45
N LEU A 24 -34.40 -26.80 23.17
CA LEU A 24 -35.62 -26.47 22.41
C LEU A 24 -36.52 -27.70 22.22
N TYR A 25 -35.93 -28.87 21.95
CA TYR A 25 -36.65 -30.11 21.72
C TYR A 25 -37.31 -30.65 22.99
N GLU A 26 -36.55 -30.73 24.10
CA GLU A 26 -37.07 -31.20 25.39
C GLU A 26 -38.20 -30.33 25.93
N ASN A 27 -38.20 -29.03 25.60
CA ASN A 27 -39.27 -28.09 25.95
C ASN A 27 -40.38 -27.97 24.90
N GLY A 28 -40.41 -28.85 23.89
CA GLY A 28 -41.49 -28.95 22.91
C GLY A 28 -41.58 -27.79 21.90
N GLN A 29 -40.56 -26.94 21.80
CA GLN A 29 -40.54 -25.81 20.87
C GLN A 29 -40.24 -26.24 19.43
N ILE A 30 -39.44 -27.30 19.27
CA ILE A 30 -39.16 -27.93 17.97
C ILE A 30 -39.68 -29.37 17.95
N ARG A 31 -40.15 -29.82 16.78
CA ARG A 31 -40.76 -31.15 16.61
C ARG A 31 -39.75 -32.27 16.34
N SER A 32 -38.54 -31.91 15.90
CA SER A 32 -37.47 -32.84 15.55
C SER A 32 -36.12 -32.19 15.88
N LEU A 33 -35.18 -33.00 16.36
CA LEU A 33 -33.78 -32.60 16.53
C LEU A 33 -33.11 -32.51 15.15
N GLY A 34 -32.45 -31.40 14.89
CA GLY A 34 -31.49 -31.28 13.80
C GLY A 34 -30.09 -31.69 14.26
N ARG A 35 -29.16 -31.72 13.32
CA ARG A 35 -27.74 -31.96 13.56
C ARG A 35 -26.91 -31.03 12.68
N VAL A 36 -25.85 -30.51 13.29
CA VAL A 36 -24.85 -29.70 12.59
C VAL A 36 -24.17 -30.52 11.49
N ASP A 37 -23.73 -31.75 11.81
CA ASP A 37 -23.07 -32.66 10.87
C ASP A 37 -23.96 -33.06 9.67
N HIS A 38 -25.29 -33.03 9.84
CA HIS A 38 -26.25 -33.36 8.79
C HIS A 38 -26.82 -32.10 8.10
N GLN A 39 -26.36 -30.90 8.46
CA GLN A 39 -26.78 -29.62 7.88
C GLN A 39 -28.28 -29.30 8.03
N ASP A 40 -28.95 -29.93 9.00
CA ASP A 40 -30.38 -29.78 9.27
C ASP A 40 -30.68 -29.13 10.63
N ALA A 41 -29.65 -28.59 11.28
CA ALA A 41 -29.77 -27.78 12.48
C ALA A 41 -30.78 -26.63 12.30
N PHE A 42 -31.70 -26.47 13.26
CA PHE A 42 -32.76 -25.46 13.28
C PHE A 42 -32.20 -24.05 13.48
N LEU A 43 -31.16 -23.92 14.30
CA LEU A 43 -30.52 -22.63 14.54
C LEU A 43 -29.59 -22.27 13.39
N ASP A 44 -28.80 -23.18 12.83
CA ASP A 44 -27.87 -22.87 11.73
C ASP A 44 -28.55 -22.86 10.35
N THR A 45 -29.41 -21.87 10.11
CA THR A 45 -30.14 -21.67 8.84
C THR A 45 -29.29 -21.14 7.67
N ASN A 46 -28.15 -20.48 7.93
CA ASN A 46 -27.31 -19.92 6.88
C ASN A 46 -26.51 -21.02 6.15
N ALA A 47 -26.39 -20.94 4.82
CA ALA A 47 -25.65 -21.92 4.02
C ALA A 47 -24.18 -22.06 4.43
N LEU A 48 -23.54 -20.96 4.87
CA LEU A 48 -22.17 -20.97 5.40
C LEU A 48 -22.05 -21.75 6.71
N GLU A 49 -22.98 -21.52 7.63
CA GLU A 49 -23.00 -22.19 8.94
C GLU A 49 -23.18 -23.70 8.75
N LYS A 50 -24.08 -24.10 7.84
CA LYS A 50 -24.30 -25.50 7.45
C LYS A 50 -23.08 -26.15 6.81
N GLU A 51 -22.40 -25.44 5.90
CA GLU A 51 -21.24 -25.97 5.20
C GLU A 51 -20.03 -26.15 6.13
N ARG A 52 -19.82 -25.20 7.04
CA ARG A 52 -18.68 -25.20 7.97
C ARG A 52 -18.94 -25.92 9.28
N GLY A 53 -20.20 -26.16 9.63
CA GLY A 53 -20.58 -26.74 10.91
C GLY A 53 -20.30 -25.84 12.12
N ILE A 54 -20.22 -24.51 11.92
CA ILE A 54 -19.98 -23.53 12.99
C ILE A 54 -21.08 -22.48 12.99
N THR A 55 -21.46 -21.98 14.17
CA THR A 55 -22.35 -20.82 14.28
C THR A 55 -21.55 -19.55 14.05
N ILE A 56 -22.00 -18.73 13.11
CA ILE A 56 -21.34 -17.49 12.68
C ILE A 56 -22.13 -16.29 13.21
N PHE A 57 -23.47 -16.36 13.15
CA PHE A 57 -24.33 -15.26 13.56
C PHE A 57 -25.12 -15.60 14.82
N SER A 58 -25.21 -14.65 15.75
CA SER A 58 -26.04 -14.82 16.94
C SER A 58 -27.51 -14.91 16.56
N LYS A 59 -28.19 -15.98 17.03
CA LYS A 59 -29.60 -16.28 16.74
C LYS A 59 -30.42 -16.41 18.02
N GLN A 60 -31.70 -16.09 17.89
CA GLN A 60 -32.63 -16.04 19.01
C GLN A 60 -33.66 -17.15 18.89
N ALA A 61 -33.94 -17.83 20.00
CA ALA A 61 -35.05 -18.77 20.09
C ALA A 61 -35.77 -18.62 21.43
N ARG A 62 -37.11 -18.64 21.43
CA ARG A 62 -37.89 -18.52 22.65
C ARG A 62 -38.33 -19.88 23.17
N ILE A 63 -38.15 -20.10 24.47
CA ILE A 63 -38.63 -21.26 25.20
C ILE A 63 -39.68 -20.78 26.20
N VAL A 64 -40.93 -21.19 25.99
CA VAL A 64 -42.06 -20.80 26.84
C VAL A 64 -42.55 -22.02 27.61
N THR A 65 -42.51 -21.94 28.93
CA THR A 65 -43.03 -22.95 29.87
C THR A 65 -44.00 -22.30 30.86
N GLU A 66 -44.81 -23.06 31.62
CA GLU A 66 -45.83 -22.48 32.52
C GLU A 66 -45.27 -21.41 33.47
N ASP A 67 -44.06 -21.62 33.99
CA ASP A 67 -43.47 -20.76 35.02
C ASP A 67 -42.43 -19.75 34.50
N MET A 68 -41.83 -20.04 33.33
CA MET A 68 -40.66 -19.32 32.81
C MET A 68 -40.70 -19.16 31.29
N GLU A 69 -40.34 -17.97 30.84
CA GLU A 69 -40.12 -17.56 29.45
C GLU A 69 -38.64 -17.20 29.28
N CYS A 70 -37.93 -17.99 28.47
CA CYS A 70 -36.50 -17.85 28.26
C CYS A 70 -36.21 -17.52 26.80
N THR A 71 -35.48 -16.43 26.55
CA THR A 71 -34.93 -16.11 25.24
C THR A 71 -33.50 -16.62 25.18
N LEU A 72 -33.29 -17.66 24.37
CA LEU A 72 -31.98 -18.23 24.09
C LEU A 72 -31.26 -17.40 23.04
N LEU A 73 -30.07 -16.91 23.36
CA LEU A 73 -29.14 -16.30 22.41
C LEU A 73 -28.00 -17.27 22.16
N ASP A 74 -28.00 -17.89 20.99
CA ASP A 74 -26.93 -18.79 20.58
C ASP A 74 -25.77 -17.96 20.01
N THR A 75 -24.59 -18.01 20.62
CA THR A 75 -23.46 -17.11 20.29
C THR A 75 -22.36 -17.81 19.50
N PRO A 76 -21.62 -17.15 18.61
CA PRO A 76 -20.49 -17.78 17.92
C PRO A 76 -19.43 -18.33 18.88
N GLY A 77 -18.92 -19.54 18.62
CA GLY A 77 -17.91 -20.20 19.46
C GLY A 77 -16.49 -20.18 18.90
N HIS A 78 -16.31 -19.55 17.75
CA HIS A 78 -15.01 -19.43 17.07
C HIS A 78 -14.35 -18.09 17.41
N VAL A 79 -13.02 -18.12 17.57
CA VAL A 79 -12.22 -16.94 17.95
C VAL A 79 -12.42 -15.74 17.02
N ASP A 80 -12.48 -15.97 15.70
CA ASP A 80 -12.74 -14.92 14.70
C ASP A 80 -14.08 -14.17 14.87
N PHE A 81 -15.06 -14.74 15.59
CA PHE A 81 -16.37 -14.14 15.86
C PHE A 81 -16.54 -13.69 17.31
N SER A 82 -15.44 -13.57 18.05
CA SER A 82 -15.48 -13.17 19.46
C SER A 82 -16.09 -11.77 19.64
N ALA A 83 -15.96 -10.91 18.63
CA ALA A 83 -16.64 -9.62 18.50
C ALA A 83 -18.17 -9.71 18.67
N GLU A 84 -18.81 -10.57 17.88
CA GLU A 84 -20.25 -10.74 17.87
C GLU A 84 -20.73 -11.42 19.15
N MET A 85 -19.93 -12.36 19.66
CA MET A 85 -20.17 -13.00 20.94
C MET A 85 -20.11 -11.97 22.09
N GLU A 86 -19.07 -11.14 22.16
CA GLU A 86 -18.89 -10.09 23.18
C GLU A 86 -20.07 -9.11 23.21
N ARG A 87 -20.52 -8.64 22.03
CA ARG A 87 -21.74 -7.81 21.94
C ARG A 87 -22.97 -8.49 22.53
N THR A 88 -23.08 -9.80 22.35
CA THR A 88 -24.22 -10.57 22.88
C THR A 88 -24.14 -10.70 24.41
N LEU A 89 -22.95 -10.74 25.01
CA LEU A 89 -22.77 -10.84 26.47
C LEU A 89 -23.42 -9.68 27.23
N GLN A 90 -23.36 -8.47 26.65
CA GLN A 90 -23.90 -7.25 27.27
C GLN A 90 -25.42 -7.25 27.49
N VAL A 91 -26.14 -8.18 26.84
CA VAL A 91 -27.60 -8.30 26.98
C VAL A 91 -28.03 -9.58 27.68
N LEU A 92 -27.10 -10.43 28.12
CA LEU A 92 -27.44 -11.65 28.84
C LEU A 92 -27.83 -11.37 30.29
N ASP A 93 -28.78 -12.15 30.81
CA ASP A 93 -29.01 -12.24 32.26
C ASP A 93 -28.21 -13.38 32.87
N TYR A 94 -28.05 -14.47 32.11
CA TYR A 94 -27.28 -15.66 32.50
C TYR A 94 -26.60 -16.24 31.26
N ALA A 95 -25.52 -16.98 31.47
CA ALA A 95 -24.84 -17.73 30.43
C ALA A 95 -24.71 -19.22 30.80
N VAL A 96 -24.80 -20.09 29.80
CA VAL A 96 -24.36 -21.48 29.88
C VAL A 96 -23.04 -21.61 29.13
N LEU A 97 -21.96 -21.87 29.85
CA LEU A 97 -20.65 -22.15 29.27
C LEU A 97 -20.50 -23.66 29.08
N VAL A 98 -20.47 -24.09 27.83
CA VAL A 98 -20.37 -25.49 27.42
C VAL A 98 -18.91 -25.87 27.25
N ILE A 99 -18.51 -26.95 27.92
CA ILE A 99 -17.14 -27.47 27.92
C ILE A 99 -17.19 -28.91 27.42
N SER A 100 -16.28 -29.28 26.53
CA SER A 100 -16.18 -30.65 26.04
C SER A 100 -15.48 -31.51 27.10
N GLY A 101 -16.11 -32.59 27.54
CA GLY A 101 -15.54 -33.51 28.53
C GLY A 101 -14.28 -34.23 28.03
N THR A 102 -14.08 -34.35 26.73
CA THR A 102 -12.84 -34.93 26.16
C THR A 102 -11.70 -33.92 26.12
N ASP A 103 -12.03 -32.65 25.89
CA ASP A 103 -11.03 -31.62 25.59
C ASP A 103 -10.69 -30.77 26.83
N GLY A 104 -11.57 -30.73 27.84
CA GLY A 104 -11.36 -29.95 29.06
C GLY A 104 -11.39 -28.44 28.81
N VAL A 105 -10.69 -27.68 29.66
CA VAL A 105 -10.64 -26.21 29.61
C VAL A 105 -9.63 -25.76 28.54
N GLN A 106 -10.17 -25.22 27.44
CA GLN A 106 -9.38 -24.73 26.31
C GLN A 106 -9.02 -23.24 26.46
N GLY A 107 -8.07 -22.75 25.67
CA GLY A 107 -7.66 -21.34 25.71
C GLY A 107 -8.80 -20.36 25.42
N HIS A 108 -9.64 -20.66 24.43
CA HIS A 108 -10.83 -19.84 24.17
C HIS A 108 -11.86 -19.93 25.30
N THR A 109 -11.98 -21.06 25.99
CA THR A 109 -12.82 -21.20 27.19
C THR A 109 -12.37 -20.23 28.29
N ARG A 110 -11.05 -20.03 28.46
CA ARG A 110 -10.52 -19.01 29.41
C ARG A 110 -10.84 -17.60 28.96
N THR A 111 -10.75 -17.30 27.65
CA THR A 111 -11.16 -16.01 27.10
C THR A 111 -12.64 -15.73 27.37
N LEU A 112 -13.51 -16.71 27.09
CA LEU A 112 -14.93 -16.67 27.40
C LEU A 112 -15.20 -16.41 28.88
N TRP A 113 -14.51 -17.14 29.77
CA TRP A 113 -14.61 -16.98 31.21
C TRP A 113 -14.25 -15.57 31.67
N ARG A 114 -13.16 -15.00 31.11
CA ARG A 114 -12.70 -13.65 31.40
C ARG A 114 -13.71 -12.60 30.93
N LEU A 115 -14.27 -12.76 29.73
CA LEU A 115 -15.31 -11.85 29.22
C LEU A 115 -16.58 -11.92 30.08
N LEU A 116 -17.03 -13.11 30.44
CA LEU A 116 -18.17 -13.30 31.35
C LEU A 116 -17.94 -12.63 32.71
N ARG A 117 -16.71 -12.68 33.22
CA ARG A 117 -16.31 -11.99 34.45
C ARG A 117 -16.32 -10.47 34.28
N HIS A 118 -15.81 -9.96 33.16
CA HIS A 118 -15.77 -8.53 32.86
C HIS A 118 -17.18 -7.92 32.79
N TYR A 119 -18.11 -8.61 32.13
CA TYR A 119 -19.52 -8.19 32.01
C TYR A 119 -20.41 -8.63 33.19
N GLU A 120 -19.81 -9.19 34.24
CA GLU A 120 -20.50 -9.66 35.45
C GLU A 120 -21.68 -10.61 35.20
N VAL A 121 -21.65 -11.38 34.10
CA VAL A 121 -22.76 -12.28 33.70
C VAL A 121 -22.71 -13.58 34.51
N PRO A 122 -23.72 -13.96 35.31
CA PRO A 122 -23.77 -15.24 36.02
C PRO A 122 -23.68 -16.47 35.10
N VAL A 123 -22.96 -17.53 35.52
CA VAL A 123 -22.62 -18.66 34.64
C VAL A 123 -23.07 -20.00 35.21
N PHE A 124 -23.65 -20.82 34.33
CA PHE A 124 -23.88 -22.25 34.51
C PHE A 124 -22.89 -23.01 33.61
N LEU A 125 -22.27 -24.06 34.13
CA LEU A 125 -21.33 -24.88 33.37
C LEU A 125 -22.05 -26.15 32.90
N PHE A 126 -21.90 -26.50 31.62
CA PHE A 126 -22.37 -27.77 31.08
C PHE A 126 -21.22 -28.53 30.43
N VAL A 127 -20.78 -29.61 31.07
CA VAL A 127 -19.75 -30.51 30.54
C VAL A 127 -20.42 -31.53 29.62
N ASN A 128 -20.23 -31.33 28.32
CA ASN A 128 -20.83 -32.09 27.23
C ASN A 128 -19.93 -33.25 26.78
N LYS A 129 -20.45 -34.14 25.94
CA LYS A 129 -19.73 -35.30 25.36
C LYS A 129 -19.17 -36.28 26.41
N MET A 130 -19.79 -36.36 27.58
CA MET A 130 -19.43 -37.32 28.64
C MET A 130 -19.68 -38.80 28.26
N ASP A 131 -20.26 -39.04 27.08
CA ASP A 131 -20.47 -40.37 26.53
C ASP A 131 -19.29 -40.92 25.73
N LEU A 132 -18.26 -40.10 25.47
CA LEU A 132 -17.07 -40.50 24.72
C LEU A 132 -16.05 -41.23 25.63
N PRO A 133 -15.30 -42.20 25.09
CA PRO A 133 -14.29 -42.91 25.86
C PRO A 133 -13.15 -41.96 26.26
N GLY A 134 -12.77 -41.99 27.54
CA GLY A 134 -11.68 -41.17 28.08
C GLY A 134 -12.13 -39.98 28.94
N THR A 135 -13.43 -39.70 29.01
CA THR A 135 -13.97 -38.68 29.92
C THR A 135 -14.03 -39.21 31.35
N ASP A 136 -13.50 -38.44 32.31
CA ASP A 136 -13.48 -38.78 33.73
C ASP A 136 -14.06 -37.62 34.53
N HIS A 137 -15.21 -37.86 35.15
CA HIS A 137 -15.98 -36.87 35.87
C HIS A 137 -15.16 -36.14 36.95
N GLY A 138 -14.44 -36.89 37.79
CA GLY A 138 -13.69 -36.31 38.90
C GLY A 138 -12.44 -35.55 38.46
N LYS A 139 -11.83 -35.94 37.33
CA LYS A 139 -10.70 -35.18 36.76
C LYS A 139 -11.16 -33.85 36.18
N ILE A 140 -12.27 -33.84 35.44
CA ILE A 140 -12.79 -32.63 34.83
C ILE A 140 -13.25 -31.65 35.91
N GLN A 141 -13.96 -32.11 36.94
CA GLN A 141 -14.37 -31.26 38.06
C GLN A 141 -13.17 -30.54 38.72
N LYS A 142 -12.09 -31.27 39.02
CA LYS A 142 -10.86 -30.67 39.56
C LYS A 142 -10.16 -29.71 38.58
N GLU A 143 -10.28 -29.95 37.29
CA GLU A 143 -9.77 -29.05 36.26
C GLU A 143 -10.56 -27.75 36.23
N LEU A 144 -11.90 -27.81 36.34
CA LEU A 144 -12.76 -26.62 36.42
C LEU A 144 -12.46 -25.79 37.67
N GLU A 145 -12.30 -26.44 38.82
CA GLU A 145 -11.91 -25.79 40.08
C GLU A 145 -10.57 -25.05 39.93
N ARG A 146 -9.56 -25.72 39.38
CA ARG A 146 -8.21 -25.15 39.23
C ARG A 146 -8.11 -24.03 38.19
N GLU A 147 -8.78 -24.20 37.04
CA GLU A 147 -8.58 -23.33 35.87
C GLU A 147 -9.61 -22.20 35.76
N LEU A 148 -10.80 -22.35 36.36
CA LEU A 148 -11.88 -21.35 36.27
C LEU A 148 -12.13 -20.68 37.63
N SER A 149 -12.49 -21.46 38.66
CA SER A 149 -12.74 -20.98 40.02
C SER A 149 -13.00 -22.13 40.98
N ASP A 150 -12.51 -22.03 42.23
CA ASP A 150 -12.86 -22.93 43.34
C ASP A 150 -14.39 -22.99 43.61
N GLY A 151 -15.16 -22.00 43.16
CA GLY A 151 -16.63 -21.97 43.26
C GLY A 151 -17.37 -22.87 42.27
N CYS A 152 -16.68 -23.69 41.47
CA CYS A 152 -17.31 -24.67 40.58
C CYS A 152 -17.85 -25.85 41.38
N VAL A 153 -19.16 -26.02 41.47
CA VAL A 153 -19.80 -27.07 42.29
C VAL A 153 -20.63 -27.99 41.42
N ASP A 154 -20.58 -29.30 41.66
CA ASP A 154 -21.35 -30.30 40.93
C ASP A 154 -22.83 -30.30 41.35
N PHE A 155 -23.73 -30.04 40.39
CA PHE A 155 -25.19 -30.04 40.54
C PHE A 155 -25.85 -31.24 39.84
N SER A 156 -25.07 -32.26 39.49
CA SER A 156 -25.59 -33.51 38.92
C SER A 156 -26.48 -34.24 39.94
N GLY A 157 -27.52 -34.93 39.44
CA GLY A 157 -28.56 -35.54 40.26
C GLY A 157 -28.08 -36.61 41.25
N ASP A 158 -26.87 -37.15 41.09
CA ASP A 158 -26.29 -38.14 42.00
C ASP A 158 -25.69 -37.52 43.27
N VAL A 159 -25.28 -36.25 43.22
CA VAL A 159 -24.61 -35.53 44.31
C VAL A 159 -25.51 -34.43 44.90
N GLN A 160 -26.47 -33.93 44.13
CA GLN A 160 -27.36 -32.85 44.56
C GLN A 160 -28.17 -33.21 45.81
N GLY A 161 -28.02 -32.40 46.87
CA GLY A 161 -28.71 -32.60 48.16
C GLY A 161 -28.02 -33.54 49.14
N THR A 162 -26.81 -34.03 48.82
CA THR A 162 -25.94 -34.74 49.76
C THR A 162 -25.24 -33.78 50.72
N GLU A 163 -24.68 -34.31 51.82
CA GLU A 163 -23.87 -33.52 52.76
C GLU A 163 -22.61 -32.95 52.08
N GLU A 164 -21.99 -33.73 51.18
CA GLU A 164 -20.83 -33.30 50.38
C GLU A 164 -21.16 -32.09 49.48
N PHE A 165 -22.36 -32.06 48.88
CA PHE A 165 -22.81 -30.93 48.08
C PHE A 165 -22.95 -29.63 48.90
N TYR A 166 -23.56 -29.72 50.09
CA TYR A 166 -23.71 -28.55 50.96
C TYR A 166 -22.38 -28.10 51.58
N ASP A 167 -21.46 -29.04 51.84
CA ASP A 167 -20.11 -28.73 52.32
C ASP A 167 -19.33 -27.91 51.27
N HIS A 168 -19.38 -28.32 50.00
CA HIS A 168 -18.75 -27.56 48.91
C HIS A 168 -19.37 -26.17 48.76
N LEU A 169 -20.71 -26.03 48.84
CA LEU A 169 -21.37 -24.72 48.81
C LEU A 169 -20.99 -23.83 49.99
N ALA A 170 -20.81 -24.41 51.18
CA ALA A 170 -20.41 -23.69 52.38
C ALA A 170 -19.00 -23.09 52.25
N MET A 171 -18.10 -23.70 51.47
CA MET A 171 -16.75 -23.16 51.23
C MET A 171 -16.76 -21.90 50.36
N CYS A 172 -17.82 -21.63 49.61
CA CYS A 172 -17.87 -20.50 48.67
C CYS A 172 -18.27 -19.17 49.32
N ASN A 173 -19.08 -19.17 50.40
CA ASN A 173 -19.57 -17.94 51.04
C ASN A 173 -19.78 -18.14 52.56
N GLU A 174 -19.37 -17.16 53.37
CA GLU A 174 -19.57 -17.11 54.83
C GLU A 174 -21.04 -17.31 55.25
N ALA A 175 -22.00 -16.70 54.53
CA ALA A 175 -23.43 -16.85 54.83
C ALA A 175 -23.94 -18.27 54.55
N MET A 176 -23.35 -18.97 53.58
CA MET A 176 -23.67 -20.37 53.32
C MET A 176 -23.02 -21.29 54.36
N LEU A 177 -21.80 -20.98 54.80
CA LEU A 177 -21.13 -21.68 55.90
C LEU A 177 -21.92 -21.58 57.21
N GLU A 178 -22.42 -20.39 57.56
CA GLU A 178 -23.26 -20.20 58.74
C GLU A 178 -24.53 -21.05 58.68
N SER A 179 -25.25 -21.02 57.54
CA SER A 179 -26.45 -21.85 57.31
C SER A 179 -26.14 -23.35 57.42
N PHE A 180 -25.02 -23.80 56.86
CA PHE A 180 -24.62 -25.22 56.91
C PHE A 180 -24.27 -25.66 58.33
N MET A 181 -23.55 -24.83 59.10
CA MET A 181 -23.20 -25.11 60.49
C MET A 181 -24.44 -25.20 61.41
N GLU A 182 -25.48 -24.41 61.15
CA GLU A 182 -26.73 -24.42 61.94
C GLU A 182 -27.72 -25.50 61.51
N HIS A 183 -27.84 -25.78 60.21
CA HIS A 183 -28.95 -26.56 59.65
C HIS A 183 -28.52 -27.77 58.80
N GLN A 184 -27.21 -28.03 58.68
CA GLN A 184 -26.62 -29.05 57.78
C GLN A 184 -27.15 -28.95 56.33
N SER A 185 -27.63 -27.77 55.94
CA SER A 185 -28.20 -27.49 54.63
C SER A 185 -28.12 -26.00 54.33
N VAL A 186 -28.04 -25.67 53.04
CA VAL A 186 -28.00 -24.29 52.55
C VAL A 186 -29.34 -23.95 51.90
N SER A 187 -29.90 -22.80 52.25
CA SER A 187 -31.19 -22.37 51.68
C SER A 187 -31.07 -22.05 50.18
N GLY A 188 -32.09 -22.43 49.40
CA GLY A 188 -32.10 -22.18 47.95
C GLY A 188 -32.01 -20.70 47.55
N GLU A 189 -32.48 -19.78 48.40
CA GLU A 189 -32.35 -18.33 48.14
C GLU A 189 -30.91 -17.84 48.29
N LEU A 190 -30.13 -18.40 49.23
CA LEU A 190 -28.70 -18.09 49.33
C LEU A 190 -27.94 -18.60 48.11
N ILE A 191 -28.25 -19.81 47.64
CA ILE A 191 -27.62 -20.38 46.44
C ILE A 191 -27.92 -19.51 45.20
N LYS A 192 -29.17 -19.10 45.01
CA LYS A 192 -29.54 -18.17 43.91
C LYS A 192 -28.75 -16.87 43.96
N LYS A 193 -28.56 -16.33 45.17
CA LYS A 193 -27.81 -15.09 45.37
C LYS A 193 -26.33 -15.29 45.05
N ALA A 194 -25.70 -16.35 45.57
CA ALA A 194 -24.30 -16.67 45.32
C ALA A 194 -24.01 -16.92 43.82
N ILE A 195 -24.96 -17.52 43.09
CA ILE A 195 -24.85 -17.69 41.63
C ILE A 195 -24.95 -16.33 40.91
N ALA A 196 -25.91 -15.48 41.32
CA ALA A 196 -26.08 -14.15 40.75
C ALA A 196 -24.87 -13.24 41.02
N ASP A 197 -24.23 -13.39 42.17
CA ASP A 197 -23.04 -12.64 42.57
C ASP A 197 -21.74 -13.27 42.02
N ARG A 198 -21.84 -14.35 41.22
CA ARG A 198 -20.72 -15.10 40.61
C ARG A 198 -19.73 -15.69 41.62
N GLU A 199 -20.22 -16.13 42.77
CA GLU A 199 -19.43 -16.86 43.77
C GLU A 199 -19.56 -18.38 43.62
N VAL A 200 -20.71 -18.85 43.12
CA VAL A 200 -21.00 -20.27 42.86
C VAL A 200 -21.29 -20.46 41.38
N PHE A 201 -20.68 -21.49 40.79
CA PHE A 201 -20.85 -21.86 39.39
C PHE A 201 -21.37 -23.30 39.31
N PRO A 202 -22.69 -23.48 39.05
CA PRO A 202 -23.29 -24.81 38.98
C PRO A 202 -22.78 -25.60 37.77
N CYS A 203 -22.18 -26.76 38.00
CA CYS A 203 -21.71 -27.70 36.99
C CYS A 203 -22.72 -28.80 36.74
N PHE A 204 -23.11 -28.97 35.48
CA PHE A 204 -23.95 -30.08 35.01
C PHE A 204 -23.16 -30.92 34.01
N TYR A 205 -23.42 -32.23 33.98
CA TYR A 205 -22.70 -33.19 33.15
C TYR A 205 -23.68 -33.96 32.27
N GLY A 206 -23.29 -34.24 31.03
CA GLY A 206 -24.11 -35.07 30.15
C GLY A 206 -23.62 -35.16 28.71
N SER A 207 -24.55 -35.54 27.84
CA SER A 207 -24.34 -35.64 26.41
C SER A 207 -25.53 -35.04 25.69
N ALA A 208 -25.34 -33.85 25.13
CA ALA A 208 -26.37 -33.14 24.37
C ALA A 208 -26.87 -33.98 23.18
N LEU A 209 -25.97 -34.77 22.56
CA LEU A 209 -26.29 -35.65 21.44
C LEU A 209 -27.26 -36.79 21.84
N LYS A 210 -27.16 -37.28 23.08
CA LYS A 210 -28.03 -38.33 23.63
C LYS A 210 -29.21 -37.81 24.44
N LEU A 211 -29.39 -36.48 24.50
CA LEU A 211 -30.36 -35.79 25.37
C LEU A 211 -30.17 -36.13 26.86
N ASP A 212 -28.95 -36.45 27.25
CA ASP A 212 -28.61 -36.82 28.62
C ASP A 212 -28.10 -35.58 29.38
N GLY A 213 -28.57 -35.39 30.61
CA GLY A 213 -28.26 -34.21 31.44
C GLY A 213 -28.99 -32.90 31.09
N ILE A 214 -29.63 -32.80 29.91
CA ILE A 214 -30.33 -31.56 29.47
C ILE A 214 -31.50 -31.20 30.38
N LYS A 215 -32.28 -32.20 30.82
CA LYS A 215 -33.42 -31.98 31.73
C LYS A 215 -32.97 -31.42 33.07
N MET A 216 -31.89 -31.97 33.63
CA MET A 216 -31.32 -31.51 34.88
C MET A 216 -30.80 -30.07 34.77
N LEU A 217 -30.09 -29.76 33.67
CA LEU A 217 -29.66 -28.40 33.38
C LEU A 217 -30.86 -27.43 33.33
N TRP A 218 -31.94 -27.81 32.65
CA TRP A 218 -33.13 -26.96 32.54
C TRP A 218 -33.87 -26.77 33.88
N GLU A 219 -34.00 -27.83 34.68
CA GLU A 219 -34.55 -27.75 36.03
C GLU A 219 -33.68 -26.89 36.96
N GLY A 220 -32.36 -27.01 36.83
CA GLY A 220 -31.38 -26.17 37.52
C GLY A 220 -31.51 -24.70 37.13
N LEU A 221 -31.61 -24.40 35.83
CA LEU A 221 -31.85 -23.04 35.34
C LEU A 221 -33.16 -22.48 35.86
N LYS A 222 -34.26 -23.24 35.87
CA LYS A 222 -35.54 -22.79 36.46
C LYS A 222 -35.44 -22.49 37.95
N SER A 223 -34.75 -23.36 38.68
CA SER A 223 -34.71 -23.32 40.14
C SER A 223 -33.74 -22.28 40.68
N TYR A 224 -32.56 -22.12 40.08
CA TYR A 224 -31.45 -21.36 40.66
C TYR A 224 -31.17 -20.01 40.01
N THR A 225 -31.93 -19.63 38.98
CA THR A 225 -31.81 -18.28 38.41
C THR A 225 -32.71 -17.29 39.16
N LYS A 226 -32.38 -15.99 39.13
CA LYS A 226 -33.21 -14.87 39.61
C LYS A 226 -33.54 -13.91 38.45
N GLN A 227 -34.69 -13.24 38.48
CA GLN A 227 -35.00 -12.23 37.47
C GLN A 227 -34.34 -10.91 37.87
N PRO A 228 -33.65 -10.20 36.96
CA PRO A 228 -33.15 -8.86 37.25
C PRO A 228 -34.28 -7.90 37.57
N VAL A 229 -34.01 -6.91 38.42
CA VAL A 229 -34.97 -5.86 38.76
C VAL A 229 -34.73 -4.68 37.84
N TYR A 230 -35.75 -4.29 37.07
CA TYR A 230 -35.67 -3.19 36.11
C TYR A 230 -36.34 -1.93 36.67
N GLY A 231 -35.87 -0.76 36.23
CA GLY A 231 -36.46 0.53 36.59
C GLY A 231 -37.74 0.84 35.81
N ASP A 232 -38.47 1.87 36.25
CA ASP A 232 -39.73 2.30 35.62
C ASP A 232 -39.53 3.16 34.36
N GLU A 233 -38.36 3.82 34.21
CA GLU A 233 -38.04 4.63 33.04
C GLU A 233 -37.57 3.77 31.86
N PHE A 234 -37.92 4.19 30.63
CA PHE A 234 -37.49 3.48 29.42
C PHE A 234 -35.96 3.47 29.31
N ALA A 235 -35.40 2.28 29.31
CA ALA A 235 -33.99 2.01 29.11
C ALA A 235 -33.86 0.80 28.18
N ALA A 236 -32.95 0.87 27.22
CA ALA A 236 -32.65 -0.27 26.35
C ALA A 236 -31.18 -0.27 25.95
N ARG A 237 -30.64 -1.45 25.67
CA ARG A 237 -29.28 -1.63 25.16
C ARG A 237 -29.30 -2.30 23.80
N VAL A 238 -28.71 -1.65 22.81
CA VAL A 238 -28.55 -2.19 21.45
C VAL A 238 -27.36 -3.14 21.45
N TYR A 239 -27.51 -4.32 20.87
CA TYR A 239 -26.42 -5.30 20.80
C TYR A 239 -26.14 -5.83 19.39
N LYS A 240 -27.08 -5.65 18.45
CA LYS A 240 -26.92 -6.08 17.07
C LYS A 240 -27.66 -5.15 16.13
N ILE A 241 -27.03 -4.79 15.02
CA ILE A 241 -27.69 -4.15 13.88
C ILE A 241 -27.78 -5.19 12.78
N GLY A 242 -28.96 -5.32 12.19
CA GLY A 242 -29.18 -6.21 11.06
C GLY A 242 -30.05 -5.53 10.02
N ARG A 243 -30.32 -6.24 8.92
CA ARG A 243 -31.22 -5.77 7.87
C ARG A 243 -32.12 -6.91 7.42
N ASP A 244 -33.35 -6.58 7.06
CA ASP A 244 -34.27 -7.57 6.51
C ASP A 244 -34.03 -7.83 5.01
N ALA A 245 -34.77 -8.79 4.45
CA ALA A 245 -34.67 -9.15 3.03
C ALA A 245 -35.03 -8.01 2.06
N GLN A 246 -35.73 -6.96 2.54
CA GLN A 246 -36.04 -5.76 1.76
C GLN A 246 -34.97 -4.67 1.92
N GLY A 247 -33.95 -4.91 2.75
CA GLY A 247 -32.89 -3.96 3.07
C GLY A 247 -33.23 -2.96 4.18
N SER A 248 -34.38 -3.12 4.84
CA SER A 248 -34.77 -2.26 5.96
C SER A 248 -33.89 -2.54 7.17
N ARG A 249 -33.46 -1.47 7.82
CA ARG A 249 -32.61 -1.52 9.02
C ARG A 249 -33.37 -2.02 10.24
N LEU A 250 -32.77 -2.96 10.95
CA LEU A 250 -33.27 -3.58 12.17
C LEU A 250 -32.28 -3.33 13.31
N THR A 251 -32.76 -2.68 14.37
CA THR A 251 -31.98 -2.48 15.59
C THR A 251 -32.43 -3.50 16.63
N TYR A 252 -31.57 -4.49 16.92
CA TYR A 252 -31.82 -5.46 17.98
C TYR A 252 -31.37 -4.90 19.32
N MET A 253 -32.28 -4.89 20.29
CA MET A 253 -32.04 -4.33 21.61
C MET A 253 -32.72 -5.16 22.70
N LYS A 254 -32.16 -5.12 23.91
CA LYS A 254 -32.81 -5.56 25.13
C LYS A 254 -33.41 -4.36 25.84
N VAL A 255 -34.68 -4.44 26.24
CA VAL A 255 -35.31 -3.43 27.10
C VAL A 255 -34.87 -3.70 28.54
N THR A 256 -34.14 -2.77 29.14
CA THR A 256 -33.58 -2.84 30.51
C THR A 256 -34.35 -1.99 31.52
N GLY A 257 -35.40 -1.30 31.09
CA GLY A 257 -36.27 -0.50 31.96
C GLY A 257 -37.51 -0.03 31.24
N GLY A 258 -38.60 0.14 31.98
CA GLY A 258 -39.90 0.58 31.46
C GLY A 258 -40.47 -0.35 30.38
N ASN A 259 -41.35 0.22 29.54
CA ASN A 259 -41.98 -0.46 28.42
C ASN A 259 -41.78 0.36 27.14
N LEU A 260 -41.67 -0.34 26.00
CA LEU A 260 -41.57 0.26 24.67
C LEU A 260 -42.81 -0.03 23.85
N HIS A 261 -43.49 0.99 23.36
CA HIS A 261 -44.64 0.87 22.47
C HIS A 261 -44.29 1.25 21.03
N VAL A 262 -45.07 0.70 20.10
CA VAL A 262 -45.01 1.11 18.70
C VAL A 262 -45.31 2.61 18.56
N LYS A 263 -44.46 3.32 17.79
CA LYS A 263 -44.42 4.77 17.55
C LYS A 263 -43.91 5.63 18.71
N ASP A 264 -43.37 5.01 19.76
CA ASP A 264 -42.69 5.75 20.81
C ASP A 264 -41.48 6.51 20.26
N LYS A 265 -41.25 7.69 20.84
CA LYS A 265 -40.10 8.53 20.50
C LYS A 265 -38.93 8.14 21.38
N ILE A 266 -37.87 7.65 20.75
CA ILE A 266 -36.62 7.29 21.40
C ILE A 266 -35.63 8.42 21.18
N THR A 267 -35.12 8.97 22.28
CA THR A 267 -34.10 10.01 22.26
C THR A 267 -32.73 9.39 22.49
N TYR A 268 -31.78 9.65 21.61
CA TYR A 268 -30.40 9.21 21.73
C TYR A 268 -29.48 10.14 20.93
N GLN A 269 -28.28 10.44 21.43
CA GLN A 269 -27.29 11.31 20.74
C GLN A 269 -27.88 12.59 20.11
N GLU A 270 -28.71 13.33 20.87
CA GLU A 270 -29.40 14.56 20.42
C GLU A 270 -30.43 14.37 19.29
N LEU A 271 -30.63 13.15 18.78
CA LEU A 271 -31.64 12.76 17.82
C LEU A 271 -32.90 12.22 18.53
N VAL A 272 -34.06 12.46 17.92
CA VAL A 272 -35.35 11.93 18.38
C VAL A 272 -36.02 11.22 17.22
N GLU A 273 -36.00 9.90 17.25
CA GLU A 273 -36.59 9.05 16.21
C GLU A 273 -37.73 8.21 16.77
N LYS A 274 -38.49 7.57 15.89
CA LYS A 274 -39.66 6.76 16.26
C LYS A 274 -39.41 5.29 16.00
N ALA A 275 -39.87 4.45 16.92
CA ALA A 275 -39.94 3.01 16.72
C ALA A 275 -41.16 2.67 15.84
N ASP A 276 -40.98 2.45 14.54
CA ASP A 276 -42.11 2.25 13.60
C ASP A 276 -42.80 0.90 13.79
N GLN A 277 -42.03 -0.15 13.99
CA GLN A 277 -42.51 -1.51 14.25
C GLN A 277 -41.57 -2.21 15.23
N ILE A 278 -42.15 -3.04 16.10
CA ILE A 278 -41.43 -3.91 17.03
C ILE A 278 -41.65 -5.36 16.61
N ARG A 279 -40.56 -6.10 16.45
CA ARG A 279 -40.54 -7.49 15.98
C ARG A 279 -39.83 -8.38 17.02
N ILE A 280 -40.45 -9.49 17.40
CA ILE A 280 -39.82 -10.52 18.22
C ILE A 280 -39.44 -11.69 17.31
N TYR A 281 -38.15 -12.05 17.31
CA TYR A 281 -37.62 -13.11 16.45
C TYR A 281 -37.53 -14.45 17.19
N SER A 282 -37.82 -15.54 16.47
CA SER A 282 -37.57 -16.92 16.89
C SER A 282 -37.13 -17.74 15.67
N GLY A 283 -35.82 -17.96 15.55
CA GLY A 283 -35.20 -18.43 14.32
C GLY A 283 -35.39 -17.42 13.18
N ASP A 284 -35.81 -17.90 12.00
CA ASP A 284 -36.08 -17.04 10.84
C ASP A 284 -37.46 -16.37 10.87
N LYS A 285 -38.35 -16.79 11.79
CA LYS A 285 -39.71 -16.24 11.91
C LYS A 285 -39.74 -15.08 12.90
N TYR A 286 -40.64 -14.13 12.67
CA TYR A 286 -40.88 -13.05 13.60
C TYR A 286 -42.38 -12.81 13.81
N GLU A 287 -42.69 -12.26 14.98
CA GLU A 287 -44.02 -11.82 15.37
C GLU A 287 -44.00 -10.30 15.57
N LEU A 288 -45.06 -9.62 15.10
CA LEU A 288 -45.25 -8.18 15.32
C LEU A 288 -45.99 -7.97 16.63
N VAL A 289 -45.43 -7.12 17.48
CA VAL A 289 -45.99 -6.80 18.81
C VAL A 289 -46.18 -5.30 18.96
N ASP A 290 -47.20 -4.91 19.73
CA ASP A 290 -47.54 -3.50 19.97
C ASP A 290 -46.72 -2.90 21.14
N GLU A 291 -46.30 -3.73 22.09
CA GLU A 291 -45.56 -3.35 23.30
C GLU A 291 -44.56 -4.46 23.69
N VAL A 292 -43.40 -4.04 24.21
CA VAL A 292 -42.37 -4.91 24.81
C VAL A 292 -42.02 -4.40 26.20
N GLN A 293 -41.88 -5.32 27.15
CA GLN A 293 -41.59 -5.01 28.55
C GLN A 293 -40.09 -5.16 28.87
N ALA A 294 -39.64 -4.57 29.98
CA ALA A 294 -38.30 -4.79 30.48
C ALA A 294 -38.00 -6.29 30.71
N GLY A 295 -36.79 -6.71 30.30
CA GLY A 295 -36.32 -8.09 30.31
C GLY A 295 -36.54 -8.85 29.00
N GLU A 296 -37.06 -8.20 27.96
CA GLU A 296 -37.26 -8.81 26.65
C GLU A 296 -36.31 -8.26 25.59
N VAL A 297 -35.98 -9.11 24.62
CA VAL A 297 -35.22 -8.73 23.42
C VAL A 297 -36.19 -8.51 22.27
N CYS A 298 -36.00 -7.42 21.54
CA CYS A 298 -36.80 -7.10 20.37
C CYS A 298 -35.94 -6.46 19.27
N ALA A 299 -36.48 -6.46 18.05
CA ALA A 299 -35.93 -5.74 16.92
C ALA A 299 -36.87 -4.59 16.53
N VAL A 300 -36.31 -3.39 16.42
CA VAL A 300 -37.05 -2.18 16.10
C VAL A 300 -36.67 -1.67 14.72
N THR A 301 -37.66 -1.18 13.98
CA THR A 301 -37.48 -0.46 12.70
C THR A 301 -37.69 1.05 12.90
N GLY A 302 -37.10 1.86 12.02
CA GLY A 302 -37.25 3.33 12.02
C GLY A 302 -36.07 4.08 12.67
N LEU A 303 -35.18 3.37 13.36
CA LEU A 303 -33.96 3.95 13.92
C LEU A 303 -32.86 3.96 12.86
N THR A 304 -32.17 5.09 12.67
CA THR A 304 -31.17 5.25 11.59
C THR A 304 -29.73 5.35 12.07
N ALA A 305 -29.47 5.90 13.26
CA ALA A 305 -28.11 6.23 13.72
C ALA A 305 -27.63 5.37 14.91
N THR A 306 -28.30 4.27 15.22
CA THR A 306 -27.92 3.44 16.38
C THR A 306 -26.71 2.55 16.12
N TYR A 307 -25.91 2.20 17.12
CA TYR A 307 -24.81 1.23 16.96
C TYR A 307 -24.82 0.15 18.05
N PRO A 308 -24.21 -1.03 17.80
CA PRO A 308 -24.09 -2.07 18.82
C PRO A 308 -23.28 -1.58 20.04
N GLY A 309 -23.76 -1.87 21.25
CA GLY A 309 -23.21 -1.37 22.52
C GLY A 309 -23.88 -0.09 23.03
N GLN A 310 -24.69 0.58 22.20
CA GLN A 310 -25.33 1.83 22.58
C GLN A 310 -26.49 1.64 23.56
N GLY A 311 -26.47 2.41 24.64
CA GLY A 311 -27.61 2.63 25.53
C GLY A 311 -28.60 3.65 24.97
N LEU A 312 -29.89 3.34 25.08
CA LEU A 312 -31.02 4.19 24.69
C LEU A 312 -31.84 4.56 25.93
N GLY A 313 -32.37 5.78 25.97
CA GLY A 313 -33.18 6.26 27.09
C GLY A 313 -32.35 6.55 28.35
N ALA A 314 -32.74 5.96 29.49
CA ALA A 314 -32.05 6.13 30.77
C ALA A 314 -30.79 5.24 30.93
N GLU A 315 -30.55 4.30 30.01
CA GLU A 315 -29.35 3.47 29.97
C GLU A 315 -28.14 4.31 29.55
N LYS A 316 -27.10 4.38 30.37
CA LYS A 316 -25.83 5.05 29.99
C LYS A 316 -25.00 4.13 29.10
N ALA A 317 -24.41 4.69 28.04
CA ALA A 317 -23.54 3.98 27.11
C ALA A 317 -22.05 4.33 27.32
N ASP A 318 -21.22 3.29 27.35
CA ASP A 318 -19.94 3.13 26.62
C ASP A 318 -19.01 2.19 27.42
N GLU A 319 -19.23 0.88 27.30
CA GLU A 319 -18.16 -0.10 27.58
C GLU A 319 -17.40 -0.32 26.27
N VAL A 320 -16.14 0.11 26.25
CA VAL A 320 -15.23 -0.15 25.14
C VAL A 320 -15.08 -1.67 25.01
N PRO A 321 -15.31 -2.27 23.84
CA PRO A 321 -15.09 -3.71 23.63
C PRO A 321 -13.68 -4.11 24.08
N VAL A 322 -13.56 -5.22 24.79
CA VAL A 322 -12.26 -5.73 25.27
C VAL A 322 -11.45 -6.31 24.11
N LEU A 323 -12.12 -6.79 23.07
CA LEU A 323 -11.49 -7.39 21.90
C LEU A 323 -11.36 -6.36 20.78
N GLU A 324 -10.13 -6.03 20.41
CA GLU A 324 -9.82 -5.18 19.26
C GLU A 324 -9.34 -6.02 18.08
N PRO A 325 -9.76 -5.70 16.84
CA PRO A 325 -9.29 -6.37 15.64
C PRO A 325 -7.80 -6.08 15.41
N VAL A 326 -7.03 -7.14 15.13
CA VAL A 326 -5.57 -7.08 15.10
C VAL A 326 -5.00 -7.02 13.68
N LEU A 327 -5.74 -7.50 12.68
CA LEU A 327 -5.23 -7.70 11.32
C LEU A 327 -5.84 -6.70 10.36
N ASN A 328 -5.02 -6.13 9.47
CA ASN A 328 -5.48 -5.18 8.46
C ASN A 328 -5.21 -5.75 7.06
N TYR A 329 -6.28 -5.92 6.27
CA TYR A 329 -6.21 -6.49 4.93
C TYR A 329 -6.77 -5.53 3.89
N ARG A 330 -6.16 -5.52 2.70
CA ARG A 330 -6.69 -4.81 1.55
C ARG A 330 -7.76 -5.65 0.86
N ILE A 331 -8.84 -4.99 0.44
CA ILE A 331 -9.88 -5.56 -0.41
C ILE A 331 -9.57 -5.22 -1.87
N TYR A 332 -9.30 -6.25 -2.66
CA TYR A 332 -9.18 -6.15 -4.12
C TYR A 332 -10.56 -6.28 -4.76
N LEU A 333 -10.90 -5.28 -5.56
CA LEU A 333 -12.14 -5.21 -6.32
C LEU A 333 -11.89 -5.62 -7.79
N PRO A 334 -12.87 -6.24 -8.47
CA PRO A 334 -12.82 -6.44 -9.91
C PRO A 334 -12.68 -5.10 -10.66
N GLN A 335 -12.03 -5.11 -11.83
CA GLN A 335 -11.79 -3.89 -12.63
C GLN A 335 -13.08 -3.15 -13.05
N ASP A 336 -14.21 -3.85 -13.09
CA ASP A 336 -15.51 -3.33 -13.52
C ASP A 336 -16.28 -2.59 -12.42
N VAL A 337 -15.77 -2.58 -11.17
CA VAL A 337 -16.48 -2.03 -10.00
C VAL A 337 -15.82 -0.73 -9.53
N ASN A 338 -16.63 0.31 -9.34
CA ASN A 338 -16.15 1.58 -8.80
C ASN A 338 -15.86 1.44 -7.29
N PRO A 339 -14.63 1.75 -6.82
CA PRO A 339 -14.27 1.65 -5.40
C PRO A 339 -15.12 2.51 -4.47
N SER A 340 -15.59 3.68 -4.91
CA SER A 340 -16.37 4.57 -4.05
C SER A 340 -17.79 4.04 -3.77
N ASP A 341 -18.45 3.45 -4.78
CA ASP A 341 -19.74 2.78 -4.59
C ASP A 341 -19.60 1.55 -3.69
N MET A 342 -18.53 0.77 -3.91
CA MET A 342 -18.25 -0.39 -3.06
C MET A 342 -17.93 0.00 -1.62
N PHE A 343 -17.20 1.10 -1.41
CA PHE A 343 -16.93 1.62 -0.07
C PHE A 343 -18.23 1.94 0.70
N GLY A 344 -19.20 2.56 0.03
CA GLY A 344 -20.52 2.79 0.60
C GLY A 344 -21.24 1.50 1.01
N LYS A 345 -21.19 0.46 0.17
CA LYS A 345 -21.76 -0.87 0.47
C LYS A 345 -21.03 -1.58 1.61
N LEU A 346 -19.70 -1.48 1.65
CA LEU A 346 -18.86 -2.03 2.69
C LEU A 346 -19.11 -1.34 4.04
N LYS A 347 -19.31 -0.03 4.07
CA LYS A 347 -19.74 0.71 5.28
C LYS A 347 -21.06 0.19 5.85
N LEU A 348 -21.95 -0.38 5.03
CA LEU A 348 -23.17 -1.05 5.54
C LEU A 348 -22.84 -2.34 6.29
N LEU A 349 -21.78 -3.05 5.90
CA LEU A 349 -21.31 -4.23 6.65
C LEU A 349 -20.62 -3.83 7.95
N GLU A 350 -19.85 -2.74 7.94
CA GLU A 350 -19.25 -2.17 9.17
C GLU A 350 -20.32 -1.67 10.16
N GLU A 351 -21.46 -1.16 9.66
CA GLU A 351 -22.59 -0.81 10.51
C GLU A 351 -23.20 -2.03 11.23
N GLU A 352 -23.23 -3.19 10.55
CA GLU A 352 -23.71 -4.45 11.12
C GLU A 352 -22.66 -5.07 12.07
N ASP A 353 -21.39 -4.95 11.73
CA ASP A 353 -20.25 -5.40 12.53
C ASP A 353 -19.19 -4.28 12.71
N PRO A 354 -19.29 -3.49 13.79
CA PRO A 354 -18.39 -2.35 14.03
C PRO A 354 -16.91 -2.69 14.04
N GLN A 355 -16.54 -3.95 14.35
CA GLN A 355 -15.15 -4.38 14.39
C GLN A 355 -14.54 -4.64 13.01
N LEU A 356 -15.35 -4.60 11.94
CA LEU A 356 -14.87 -4.75 10.56
C LEU A 356 -14.06 -3.52 10.06
N HIS A 357 -14.01 -2.43 10.84
CA HIS A 357 -13.37 -1.13 10.59
C HIS A 357 -12.82 -0.94 9.18
N ILE A 358 -13.65 -0.34 8.32
CA ILE A 358 -13.34 -0.19 6.91
C ILE A 358 -12.73 1.18 6.67
N ILE A 359 -11.47 1.17 6.26
CA ILE A 359 -10.64 2.36 6.10
C ILE A 359 -10.45 2.61 4.61
N TRP A 360 -10.81 3.81 4.17
CA TRP A 360 -10.43 4.30 2.85
C TRP A 360 -9.04 4.93 2.91
N ASN A 361 -8.09 4.34 2.19
CA ASN A 361 -6.77 4.94 2.03
C ASN A 361 -6.79 5.87 0.81
N GLU A 362 -6.81 7.19 1.06
CA GLU A 362 -6.89 8.20 0.00
C GLU A 362 -5.67 8.19 -0.93
N LYS A 363 -4.47 7.95 -0.38
CA LYS A 363 -3.22 7.98 -1.16
C LYS A 363 -3.18 6.86 -2.19
N LEU A 364 -3.59 5.67 -1.78
CA LEU A 364 -3.57 4.48 -2.64
C LEU A 364 -4.89 4.27 -3.39
N ARG A 365 -5.96 4.98 -3.00
CA ARG A 365 -7.35 4.75 -3.44
C ARG A 365 -7.78 3.30 -3.20
N GLU A 366 -7.41 2.79 -2.03
CA GLU A 366 -7.60 1.39 -1.64
C GLU A 366 -8.52 1.28 -0.44
N ILE A 367 -9.31 0.21 -0.43
CA ILE A 367 -10.16 -0.14 0.71
C ILE A 367 -9.44 -1.16 1.56
N HIS A 368 -9.31 -0.85 2.85
CA HIS A 368 -8.75 -1.71 3.87
C HIS A 368 -9.85 -2.12 4.85
N ALA A 369 -9.79 -3.34 5.36
CA ALA A 369 -10.69 -3.86 6.37
C ALA A 369 -9.88 -4.49 7.50
N GLN A 370 -10.25 -4.17 8.74
CA GLN A 370 -9.66 -4.79 9.92
C GLN A 370 -10.46 -6.04 10.33
N MET A 371 -9.75 -7.12 10.68
CA MET A 371 -10.34 -8.43 10.94
C MET A 371 -9.55 -9.19 12.01
N MET A 372 -10.20 -10.20 12.59
CA MET A 372 -9.65 -11.06 13.63
C MET A 372 -8.87 -12.26 13.07
N GLY A 373 -9.25 -12.77 11.89
CA GLY A 373 -8.64 -13.99 11.35
C GLY A 373 -9.08 -14.37 9.93
N GLN A 374 -8.55 -15.49 9.45
CA GLN A 374 -8.74 -15.97 8.08
C GLN A 374 -10.15 -16.52 7.82
N VAL A 375 -10.85 -17.04 8.83
CA VAL A 375 -12.22 -17.55 8.66
C VAL A 375 -13.18 -16.38 8.40
N GLN A 376 -12.93 -15.23 9.03
CA GLN A 376 -13.67 -13.99 8.78
C GLN A 376 -13.49 -13.50 7.33
N ILE A 377 -12.29 -13.59 6.76
CA ILE A 377 -12.02 -13.23 5.35
C ILE A 377 -12.91 -14.03 4.39
N GLU A 378 -12.99 -15.34 4.59
CA GLU A 378 -13.76 -16.22 3.71
C GLU A 378 -15.26 -15.91 3.79
N ILE A 379 -15.76 -15.75 5.02
CA ILE A 379 -17.17 -15.43 5.26
C ILE A 379 -17.50 -14.08 4.67
N LEU A 380 -16.67 -13.06 4.89
CA LEU A 380 -16.86 -11.72 4.34
C LEU A 380 -16.82 -11.73 2.81
N THR A 381 -15.90 -12.49 2.20
CA THR A 381 -15.83 -12.68 0.75
C THR A 381 -17.15 -13.21 0.19
N ARG A 382 -17.73 -14.22 0.85
CA ARG A 382 -18.99 -14.82 0.41
C ARG A 382 -20.19 -13.92 0.71
N LEU A 383 -20.23 -13.25 1.85
CA LEU A 383 -21.27 -12.27 2.18
C LEU A 383 -21.32 -11.14 1.15
N ILE A 384 -20.16 -10.60 0.76
CA ILE A 384 -20.06 -9.57 -0.27
C ILE A 384 -20.58 -10.11 -1.62
N LYS A 385 -20.25 -11.35 -1.96
CA LYS A 385 -20.74 -12.00 -3.19
C LYS A 385 -22.24 -12.25 -3.20
N GLU A 386 -22.80 -12.77 -2.11
CA GLU A 386 -24.23 -13.08 -2.01
C GLU A 386 -25.09 -11.82 -1.96
N ARG A 387 -24.64 -10.79 -1.23
CA ARG A 387 -25.42 -9.57 -1.01
C ARG A 387 -25.25 -8.50 -2.10
N PHE A 388 -24.04 -8.33 -2.59
CA PHE A 388 -23.71 -7.27 -3.56
C PHE A 388 -23.40 -7.81 -4.96
N GLY A 389 -23.31 -9.13 -5.14
CA GLY A 389 -22.99 -9.75 -6.42
C GLY A 389 -21.53 -9.57 -6.85
N VAL A 390 -20.65 -9.09 -5.97
CA VAL A 390 -19.25 -8.78 -6.28
C VAL A 390 -18.36 -9.85 -5.69
N THR A 391 -17.45 -10.40 -6.49
CA THR A 391 -16.41 -11.31 -5.98
C THR A 391 -15.18 -10.46 -5.64
N VAL A 392 -14.82 -10.42 -4.36
CA VAL A 392 -13.64 -9.70 -3.87
C VAL A 392 -12.55 -10.70 -3.48
N THR A 393 -11.30 -10.25 -3.48
CA THR A 393 -10.20 -11.00 -2.88
C THR A 393 -9.53 -10.14 -1.82
N PHE A 394 -9.08 -10.77 -0.75
CA PHE A 394 -8.32 -10.09 0.31
C PHE A 394 -6.84 -10.38 0.11
N GLY A 395 -6.00 -9.40 0.41
CA GLY A 395 -4.56 -9.65 0.46
C GLY A 395 -3.82 -8.60 1.26
N THR A 396 -2.50 -8.68 1.17
CA THR A 396 -1.53 -8.06 2.08
C THR A 396 -1.37 -6.54 1.94
N GLY A 397 -2.22 -5.89 1.14
CA GLY A 397 -2.11 -4.47 0.82
C GLY A 397 -0.85 -4.15 0.01
N SER A 398 -0.78 -2.94 -0.56
CA SER A 398 0.50 -2.43 -1.05
C SER A 398 1.21 -1.70 0.07
N ILE A 399 2.39 -2.20 0.44
CA ILE A 399 3.26 -1.52 1.38
C ILE A 399 3.78 -0.26 0.71
N VAL A 400 3.53 0.90 1.33
CA VAL A 400 4.10 2.16 0.89
C VAL A 400 5.55 2.16 1.34
N TYR A 401 6.46 1.92 0.41
CA TYR A 401 7.89 2.12 0.66
C TYR A 401 8.22 3.60 0.48
N LYS A 402 9.36 4.01 1.03
CA LYS A 402 9.96 5.33 0.83
C LYS A 402 11.44 5.17 0.49
N GLU A 403 12.06 6.19 -0.06
CA GLU A 403 13.50 6.19 -0.33
C GLU A 403 14.18 7.34 0.43
N THR A 404 15.44 7.14 0.80
CA THR A 404 16.33 8.17 1.34
C THR A 404 17.75 7.97 0.79
N ILE A 405 18.67 8.87 1.13
CA ILE A 405 20.08 8.80 0.70
C ILE A 405 20.98 8.39 1.87
N ALA A 406 22.01 7.60 1.61
CA ALA A 406 22.98 7.21 2.63
C ALA A 406 24.12 8.23 2.80
N ARG A 407 24.46 8.96 1.73
CA ARG A 407 25.62 9.86 1.70
C ARG A 407 25.25 11.21 1.09
N PRO A 408 25.82 12.32 1.60
CA PRO A 408 25.65 13.63 0.98
C PRO A 408 26.18 13.68 -0.44
N VAL A 409 25.45 14.35 -1.33
CA VAL A 409 25.81 14.48 -2.76
C VAL A 409 25.36 15.83 -3.30
N GLU A 410 26.14 16.42 -4.19
CA GLU A 410 25.73 17.60 -4.96
C GLU A 410 25.04 17.16 -6.25
N GLY A 411 23.75 17.47 -6.35
CA GLY A 411 22.94 17.26 -7.55
C GLY A 411 22.96 18.50 -8.45
N VAL A 412 23.16 18.30 -9.75
CA VAL A 412 23.25 19.37 -10.76
C VAL A 412 22.16 19.21 -11.80
N GLY A 413 21.41 20.29 -12.01
CA GLY A 413 20.34 20.34 -13.00
C GLY A 413 20.49 21.52 -13.92
N HIS A 414 20.64 21.23 -15.22
CA HIS A 414 20.70 22.24 -16.28
C HIS A 414 19.52 22.12 -17.23
N PHE A 415 18.88 23.25 -17.50
CA PHE A 415 17.74 23.34 -18.41
C PHE A 415 17.88 24.54 -19.36
N GLU A 416 18.26 24.26 -20.60
CA GLU A 416 18.48 25.26 -21.64
C GLU A 416 17.88 24.84 -22.99
N PRO A 417 16.54 24.80 -23.15
CA PRO A 417 15.93 24.79 -24.48
C PRO A 417 16.04 26.16 -25.18
N LEU A 418 15.69 26.24 -26.48
CA LEU A 418 15.83 27.47 -27.27
C LEU A 418 15.19 28.69 -26.55
N ARG A 419 16.02 29.67 -26.15
CA ARG A 419 15.64 30.90 -25.41
C ARG A 419 15.19 30.71 -23.94
N HIS A 420 15.54 29.58 -23.34
CA HIS A 420 15.35 29.27 -21.93
C HIS A 420 16.71 28.98 -21.28
N TYR A 421 16.91 29.33 -20.00
CA TYR A 421 18.14 29.01 -19.27
C TYR A 421 17.86 28.95 -17.76
N ALA A 422 18.19 27.83 -17.14
CA ALA A 422 18.29 27.71 -15.69
C ALA A 422 19.31 26.63 -15.31
N GLU A 423 20.15 26.93 -14.31
CA GLU A 423 21.13 26.00 -13.75
C GLU A 423 21.03 26.06 -12.23
N VAL A 424 20.92 24.90 -11.59
CA VAL A 424 20.72 24.76 -10.15
C VAL A 424 21.62 23.66 -9.59
N HIS A 425 22.33 23.98 -8.51
CA HIS A 425 23.15 23.03 -7.75
C HIS A 425 22.57 22.90 -6.34
N ILE A 426 22.25 21.66 -5.97
CA ILE A 426 21.59 21.35 -4.69
C ILE A 426 22.42 20.31 -3.96
N LEU A 427 22.85 20.63 -2.74
CA LEU A 427 23.39 19.63 -1.83
C LEU A 427 22.24 18.85 -1.21
N MET A 428 22.26 17.53 -1.37
CA MET A 428 21.36 16.61 -0.70
C MET A 428 22.11 15.94 0.44
N GLU A 429 21.62 16.09 1.66
CA GLU A 429 22.18 15.47 2.88
C GLU A 429 21.14 14.53 3.51
N PRO A 430 21.55 13.40 4.11
CA PRO A 430 20.63 12.57 4.89
C PRO A 430 20.08 13.35 6.09
N GLY A 431 18.76 13.36 6.25
CA GLY A 431 18.05 13.97 7.37
C GLY A 431 17.87 13.01 8.54
N GLU A 432 17.36 13.52 9.65
CA GLU A 432 16.95 12.66 10.78
C GLU A 432 15.74 11.80 10.37
N PRO A 433 15.63 10.55 10.85
CA PRO A 433 14.48 9.69 10.54
C PRO A 433 13.15 10.35 10.91
N GLY A 434 12.21 10.41 9.95
CA GLY A 434 10.91 11.06 10.13
C GLY A 434 10.92 12.59 10.02
N SER A 435 12.06 13.21 9.71
CA SER A 435 12.16 14.66 9.49
C SER A 435 11.52 15.13 8.17
N GLY A 436 11.25 14.21 7.24
CA GLY A 436 10.68 14.52 5.94
C GLY A 436 11.67 15.26 5.04
N ILE A 437 11.14 16.10 4.14
CA ILE A 437 11.98 16.94 3.27
C ILE A 437 12.27 18.25 4.00
N GLN A 438 13.55 18.55 4.21
CA GLN A 438 13.99 19.84 4.76
C GLN A 438 14.65 20.66 3.67
N VAL A 439 14.43 21.97 3.66
CA VAL A 439 15.02 22.86 2.65
C VAL A 439 15.77 24.02 3.30
N ALA A 440 16.93 24.36 2.74
CA ALA A 440 17.79 25.44 3.18
C ALA A 440 18.46 26.12 1.97
N SER A 441 18.96 27.33 2.16
CA SER A 441 19.78 28.03 1.16
C SER A 441 21.09 28.49 1.79
N ALA A 442 22.21 28.14 1.14
CA ALA A 442 23.54 28.66 1.43
C ALA A 442 24.04 29.62 0.32
N CYS A 443 23.20 29.88 -0.69
CA CYS A 443 23.55 30.68 -1.85
C CYS A 443 23.50 32.19 -1.53
N SER A 444 24.55 32.93 -1.89
CA SER A 444 24.57 34.39 -1.76
C SER A 444 23.56 35.06 -2.69
N GLU A 445 22.92 36.13 -2.21
CA GLU A 445 22.01 36.97 -3.01
C GLU A 445 22.72 37.59 -4.23
N ASP A 446 24.05 37.71 -4.21
CA ASP A 446 24.85 38.22 -5.33
C ASP A 446 24.95 37.22 -6.51
N VAL A 447 24.78 35.93 -6.24
CA VAL A 447 24.89 34.85 -7.23
C VAL A 447 23.53 34.53 -7.85
N LEU A 448 22.50 34.45 -7.00
CA LEU A 448 21.14 34.18 -7.43
C LEU A 448 20.15 35.01 -6.60
N ASP A 449 19.31 35.80 -7.26
CA ASP A 449 18.33 36.65 -6.59
C ASP A 449 17.44 35.84 -5.63
N LEU A 450 17.09 36.43 -4.49
CA LEU A 450 16.25 35.81 -3.46
C LEU A 450 14.90 35.30 -3.99
N ASN A 451 14.34 35.94 -5.02
CA ASN A 451 13.10 35.51 -5.65
C ASN A 451 13.25 34.14 -6.35
N TRP A 452 14.38 33.90 -7.02
CA TRP A 452 14.67 32.63 -7.68
C TRP A 452 15.01 31.54 -6.66
N GLN A 453 15.75 31.88 -5.60
CA GLN A 453 15.99 30.95 -4.50
C GLN A 453 14.67 30.47 -3.87
N ARG A 454 13.74 31.38 -3.58
CA ARG A 454 12.40 31.03 -3.06
C ARG A 454 11.61 30.16 -4.03
N LEU A 455 11.73 30.42 -5.34
CA LEU A 455 11.06 29.63 -6.36
C LEU A 455 11.58 28.19 -6.39
N ILE A 456 12.90 27.99 -6.32
CA ILE A 456 13.53 26.67 -6.23
C ILE A 456 13.04 25.93 -4.98
N LEU A 457 13.08 26.58 -3.81
CA LEU A 457 12.58 25.99 -2.56
C LEU A 457 11.11 25.58 -2.67
N THR A 458 10.27 26.43 -3.27
CA THR A 458 8.85 26.12 -3.52
C THR A 458 8.68 24.89 -4.40
N HIS A 459 9.50 24.73 -5.45
CA HIS A 459 9.45 23.56 -6.33
C HIS A 459 9.97 22.28 -5.66
N ILE A 460 10.86 22.39 -4.68
CA ILE A 460 11.26 21.23 -3.87
C ILE A 460 10.09 20.78 -2.98
N GLU A 461 9.32 21.71 -2.41
CA GLU A 461 8.22 21.42 -1.48
C GLU A 461 6.87 21.08 -2.15
N GLU A 462 6.63 21.53 -3.39
CA GLU A 462 5.30 21.40 -4.03
C GLU A 462 4.92 19.95 -4.42
N ARG A 463 5.90 19.06 -4.57
CA ARG A 463 5.71 17.69 -5.07
C ARG A 463 6.57 16.69 -4.32
N GLU A 464 6.02 15.50 -4.07
CA GLU A 464 6.81 14.34 -3.64
C GLU A 464 7.74 13.88 -4.78
N HIS A 465 9.05 13.93 -4.54
CA HIS A 465 10.04 13.49 -5.50
C HIS A 465 10.12 11.97 -5.52
N PRO A 466 10.02 11.31 -6.69
CA PRO A 466 10.18 9.87 -6.74
C PRO A 466 11.65 9.51 -6.56
N GLY A 467 11.92 8.40 -5.90
CA GLY A 467 13.23 7.78 -5.78
C GLY A 467 13.64 7.05 -7.05
N VAL A 468 14.90 6.61 -7.12
CA VAL A 468 15.49 5.99 -8.31
C VAL A 468 15.46 4.47 -8.27
N LEU A 469 15.27 3.87 -7.09
CA LEU A 469 15.28 2.42 -6.90
C LEU A 469 13.93 1.79 -7.24
N THR A 470 12.86 2.33 -6.69
CA THR A 470 11.49 1.77 -6.78
C THR A 470 10.47 2.79 -7.28
N GLY A 471 10.86 4.05 -7.44
CA GLY A 471 9.93 5.15 -7.73
C GLY A 471 9.13 5.58 -6.50
N SER A 472 9.47 5.06 -5.31
CA SER A 472 8.83 5.41 -4.05
C SER A 472 9.15 6.84 -3.64
N ALA A 473 8.29 7.48 -2.85
CA ALA A 473 8.49 8.87 -2.43
C ALA A 473 9.77 9.05 -1.60
N LEU A 474 10.56 10.07 -1.93
CA LEU A 474 11.75 10.46 -1.20
C LEU A 474 11.40 11.12 0.15
N THR A 475 12.07 10.73 1.22
CA THR A 475 11.89 11.27 2.58
C THR A 475 13.22 11.40 3.30
N ASP A 476 13.22 12.18 4.38
CA ASP A 476 14.35 12.33 5.30
C ASP A 476 15.61 12.79 4.57
N VAL A 477 15.46 13.82 3.72
CA VAL A 477 16.53 14.44 2.96
C VAL A 477 16.49 15.94 3.16
N LYS A 478 17.66 16.51 3.46
CA LYS A 478 17.85 17.95 3.53
C LYS A 478 18.46 18.46 2.23
N PHE A 479 17.75 19.35 1.55
CA PHE A 479 18.19 20.03 0.35
C PHE A 479 18.75 21.41 0.72
N THR A 480 20.00 21.67 0.38
CA THR A 480 20.62 22.99 0.54
C THR A 480 21.02 23.55 -0.82
N ILE A 481 20.48 24.70 -1.20
CA ILE A 481 20.89 25.39 -2.44
C ILE A 481 22.31 25.92 -2.25
N LEU A 482 23.25 25.44 -3.06
CA LEU A 482 24.66 25.89 -3.02
C LEU A 482 24.86 27.08 -3.97
N THR A 483 24.53 26.88 -5.24
CA THR A 483 24.71 27.86 -6.30
C THR A 483 23.68 27.66 -7.40
N GLY A 484 23.53 28.65 -8.27
CA GLY A 484 22.64 28.58 -9.42
C GLY A 484 22.85 29.78 -10.33
N ARG A 485 22.32 29.69 -11.56
CA ARG A 485 22.49 30.74 -12.56
C ARG A 485 21.20 31.00 -13.33
N ALA A 486 20.86 32.28 -13.44
CA ALA A 486 19.76 32.79 -14.26
C ALA A 486 20.30 33.66 -15.40
N HIS A 487 19.57 33.73 -16.50
CA HIS A 487 19.78 34.64 -17.61
C HIS A 487 18.71 35.73 -17.64
N LEU A 488 19.13 37.01 -17.64
CA LEU A 488 18.27 38.20 -17.51
C LEU A 488 17.09 38.31 -18.49
N LYS A 489 17.13 37.62 -19.64
CA LYS A 489 16.10 37.69 -20.70
C LYS A 489 15.49 36.34 -21.07
N HIS A 490 16.07 35.25 -20.59
CA HIS A 490 15.79 33.90 -21.07
C HIS A 490 15.50 32.95 -19.92
N THR A 491 15.32 33.45 -18.70
CA THR A 491 14.90 32.61 -17.57
C THR A 491 13.47 32.94 -17.22
N GLU A 492 12.62 31.93 -17.31
CA GLU A 492 11.24 31.97 -16.87
C GLU A 492 11.06 31.10 -15.62
N GLY A 493 9.98 31.30 -14.86
CA GLY A 493 9.73 30.51 -13.65
C GLY A 493 9.63 29.00 -13.91
N GLY A 494 9.17 28.61 -15.11
CA GLY A 494 9.10 27.20 -15.52
C GLY A 494 10.46 26.52 -15.71
N ASP A 495 11.53 27.29 -15.95
CA ASP A 495 12.87 26.77 -16.25
C ASP A 495 13.56 26.29 -14.97
N PHE A 496 13.45 27.07 -13.89
CA PHE A 496 13.95 26.67 -12.57
C PHE A 496 13.25 25.43 -12.03
N ARG A 497 11.97 25.25 -12.30
CA ARG A 497 11.25 24.02 -11.98
C ARG A 497 11.90 22.80 -12.64
N GLN A 498 12.16 22.89 -13.94
CA GLN A 498 12.79 21.80 -14.70
C GLN A 498 14.23 21.52 -14.26
N ALA A 499 15.02 22.58 -14.04
CA ALA A 499 16.38 22.45 -13.53
C ALA A 499 16.41 21.82 -12.13
N THR A 500 15.52 22.25 -11.23
CA THR A 500 15.44 21.70 -9.85
C THR A 500 15.15 20.21 -9.84
N TYR A 501 14.14 19.75 -10.60
CA TYR A 501 13.81 18.31 -10.64
C TYR A 501 14.92 17.46 -11.22
N ARG A 502 15.63 17.98 -12.24
CA ARG A 502 16.79 17.29 -12.84
C ARG A 502 17.97 17.25 -11.88
N ALA A 503 18.21 18.31 -11.10
CA ALA A 503 19.24 18.35 -10.07
C ALA A 503 19.00 17.26 -9.01
N ILE A 504 17.77 17.14 -8.52
CA ILE A 504 17.38 16.10 -7.55
C ILE A 504 17.59 14.71 -8.16
N ARG A 505 17.06 14.47 -9.37
CA ARG A 505 17.18 13.16 -10.04
C ARG A 505 18.63 12.77 -10.35
N GLN A 506 19.44 13.71 -10.81
CA GLN A 506 20.85 13.47 -11.11
C GLN A 506 21.62 13.14 -9.84
N GLY A 507 21.45 13.91 -8.76
CA GLY A 507 22.18 13.61 -7.53
C GLY A 507 21.71 12.33 -6.85
N LEU A 508 20.41 11.96 -6.95
CA LEU A 508 19.93 10.63 -6.52
C LEU A 508 20.63 9.51 -7.29
N LYS A 509 20.86 9.65 -8.61
CA LYS A 509 21.63 8.66 -9.40
C LYS A 509 23.11 8.61 -9.02
N SER A 510 23.66 9.73 -8.54
CA SER A 510 25.07 9.85 -8.15
C SER A 510 25.37 9.44 -6.71
N THR A 511 24.37 9.01 -5.93
CA THR A 511 24.55 8.58 -4.53
C THR A 511 24.00 7.18 -4.28
N GLU A 512 24.36 6.63 -3.11
CA GLU A 512 23.82 5.38 -2.60
C GLU A 512 22.45 5.64 -1.96
N ASN A 513 21.39 5.11 -2.58
CA ASN A 513 20.01 5.26 -2.12
C ASN A 513 19.62 4.08 -1.23
N VAL A 514 18.79 4.34 -0.24
CA VAL A 514 18.31 3.35 0.73
C VAL A 514 16.80 3.28 0.64
N LEU A 515 16.28 2.06 0.46
CA LEU A 515 14.85 1.80 0.54
C LEU A 515 14.44 1.70 2.01
N LEU A 516 13.41 2.43 2.38
CA LEU A 516 12.79 2.41 3.69
C LEU A 516 11.44 1.69 3.61
N GLU A 517 11.16 0.90 4.63
CA GLU A 517 9.88 0.22 4.80
C GLU A 517 9.19 0.67 6.09
N PRO A 518 7.86 0.64 6.14
CA PRO A 518 7.14 0.95 7.36
C PRO A 518 7.33 -0.15 8.40
N VAL A 519 7.44 0.26 9.66
CA VAL A 519 7.69 -0.61 10.82
C VAL A 519 6.59 -0.43 11.86
N TYR A 520 6.09 -1.55 12.39
CA TYR A 520 5.20 -1.57 13.55
C TYR A 520 6.00 -1.56 14.84
N ALA A 521 5.58 -0.78 15.82
CA ALA A 521 5.84 -1.04 17.23
C ALA A 521 4.80 -2.07 17.69
N PHE A 522 5.27 -3.20 18.21
CA PHE A 522 4.42 -4.28 18.67
C PHE A 522 4.47 -4.43 20.19
N THR A 523 3.36 -4.87 20.76
CA THR A 523 3.26 -5.37 22.13
C THR A 523 2.63 -6.75 22.07
N LEU A 524 3.38 -7.78 22.43
CA LEU A 524 2.97 -9.17 22.39
C LEU A 524 2.89 -9.70 23.83
N MET A 525 1.68 -10.06 24.27
CA MET A 525 1.43 -10.68 25.56
C MET A 525 1.26 -12.19 25.36
N LEU A 526 2.01 -13.00 26.11
CA LEU A 526 2.00 -14.47 25.97
C LEU A 526 2.37 -15.16 27.29
N PRO A 527 2.09 -16.47 27.45
CA PRO A 527 2.56 -17.23 28.61
C PRO A 527 4.10 -17.28 28.69
N ALA A 528 4.66 -17.26 29.90
CA ALA A 528 6.11 -17.27 30.15
C ALA A 528 6.84 -18.43 29.46
N ASP A 529 6.20 -19.60 29.34
CA ASP A 529 6.75 -20.79 28.68
C ASP A 529 7.04 -20.59 27.18
N CYS A 530 6.35 -19.65 26.53
CA CYS A 530 6.40 -19.45 25.09
C CYS A 530 7.34 -18.31 24.65
N VAL A 531 7.95 -17.58 25.60
CA VAL A 531 8.78 -16.38 25.34
C VAL A 531 9.95 -16.67 24.41
N GLY A 532 10.69 -17.76 24.65
CA GLY A 532 11.86 -18.11 23.85
C GLY A 532 11.52 -18.36 22.37
N ARG A 533 10.36 -18.95 22.09
CA ARG A 533 9.87 -19.17 20.72
C ARG A 533 9.47 -17.84 20.08
N ALA A 534 8.66 -17.03 20.78
CA ALA A 534 8.22 -15.73 20.28
C ALA A 534 9.39 -14.82 19.91
N MET A 535 10.41 -14.74 20.76
CA MET A 535 11.63 -13.96 20.47
C MET A 535 12.37 -14.46 19.23
N SER A 536 12.43 -15.79 19.04
CA SER A 536 13.08 -16.39 17.86
C SER A 536 12.30 -16.08 16.57
N ASP A 537 10.97 -16.18 16.64
CA ASP A 537 10.07 -15.93 15.51
C ASP A 537 10.08 -14.45 15.07
N ILE A 538 10.13 -13.51 16.02
CA ILE A 538 10.23 -12.08 15.71
C ILE A 538 11.59 -11.76 15.08
N ARG A 539 12.68 -12.37 15.56
CA ARG A 539 14.02 -12.21 14.96
C ARG A 539 14.09 -12.76 13.53
N LEU A 540 13.47 -13.91 13.28
CA LEU A 540 13.36 -14.48 11.92
C LEU A 540 12.58 -13.56 10.97
N ARG A 541 11.68 -12.74 11.50
CA ARG A 541 10.88 -11.74 10.79
C ARG A 541 11.55 -10.37 10.69
N ALA A 542 12.86 -10.30 10.98
CA ALA A 542 13.64 -9.07 11.01
C ALA A 542 13.16 -8.03 12.03
N GLY A 543 12.47 -8.47 13.10
CA GLY A 543 12.07 -7.61 14.21
C GLY A 543 13.14 -7.47 15.30
N LYS A 544 13.15 -6.31 15.95
CA LYS A 544 13.94 -5.99 17.15
C LYS A 544 13.02 -6.18 18.36
N VAL A 545 13.50 -6.88 19.37
CA VAL A 545 12.74 -7.19 20.59
C VAL A 545 13.46 -6.58 21.78
N ASP A 546 12.71 -5.89 22.64
CA ASP A 546 13.20 -5.34 23.89
C ASP A 546 13.25 -6.42 24.99
N THR A 547 13.55 -6.01 26.21
CA THR A 547 13.63 -6.95 27.33
C THR A 547 12.22 -7.39 27.76
N PRO A 548 11.93 -8.70 27.88
CA PRO A 548 10.62 -9.17 28.33
C PRO A 548 10.30 -8.71 29.74
N GLU A 549 9.09 -8.19 29.93
CA GLU A 549 8.52 -7.92 31.25
C GLU A 549 7.63 -9.08 31.68
N TYR A 550 7.88 -9.63 32.88
CA TYR A 550 7.07 -10.72 33.43
C TYR A 550 6.05 -10.17 34.41
N ILE A 551 4.78 -10.53 34.20
CA ILE A 551 3.65 -10.18 35.04
C ILE A 551 3.18 -11.47 35.72
N SER A 552 3.41 -11.56 37.02
CA SER A 552 2.85 -12.64 37.84
C SER A 552 1.40 -12.30 38.21
N GLY A 553 0.45 -13.06 37.66
CA GLY A 553 -0.98 -12.94 37.94
C GLY A 553 -1.55 -14.23 38.55
N ALA A 554 -2.82 -14.16 39.00
CA ALA A 554 -3.55 -15.33 39.50
C ALA A 554 -3.77 -16.41 38.42
N ASP A 555 -3.78 -16.02 37.14
CA ASP A 555 -4.03 -16.89 35.97
C ASP A 555 -2.74 -17.44 35.32
N GLY A 556 -1.59 -17.35 36.00
CA GLY A 556 -0.28 -17.81 35.53
C GLY A 556 0.72 -16.68 35.24
N ASP A 557 2.00 -17.04 35.06
CA ASP A 557 3.05 -16.08 34.68
C ASP A 557 2.91 -15.71 33.20
N MET A 558 2.48 -14.47 32.94
CA MET A 558 2.41 -13.89 31.61
C MET A 558 3.65 -13.04 31.36
N ALA A 559 4.06 -12.94 30.11
CA ALA A 559 5.16 -12.09 29.67
C ALA A 559 4.69 -11.13 28.59
N VAL A 560 5.15 -9.89 28.67
CA VAL A 560 4.95 -8.85 27.67
C VAL A 560 6.27 -8.61 26.94
N LEU A 561 6.24 -8.82 25.64
CA LEU A 561 7.33 -8.53 24.71
C LEU A 561 6.99 -7.28 23.91
N THR A 562 7.80 -6.24 24.06
CA THR A 562 7.73 -5.04 23.22
C THR A 562 8.86 -5.03 22.21
N GLY A 563 8.67 -4.30 21.11
CA GLY A 563 9.70 -4.14 20.11
C GLY A 563 9.19 -3.53 18.81
N THR A 564 10.01 -3.63 17.76
CA THR A 564 9.68 -3.12 16.43
C THR A 564 9.86 -4.20 15.37
N ALA A 565 8.99 -4.27 14.37
CA ALA A 565 9.08 -5.25 13.29
C ALA A 565 8.48 -4.72 11.98
N PRO A 566 9.04 -5.10 10.81
CA PRO A 566 8.52 -4.68 9.51
C PRO A 566 7.04 -5.03 9.32
N VAL A 567 6.28 -4.10 8.73
CA VAL A 567 4.86 -4.34 8.41
C VAL A 567 4.70 -5.57 7.50
N ALA A 568 5.65 -5.77 6.58
CA ALA A 568 5.65 -6.87 5.62
C ALA A 568 5.64 -8.26 6.26
N THR A 569 6.29 -8.42 7.41
CA THR A 569 6.54 -9.74 8.02
C THR A 569 5.59 -10.07 9.17
N MET A 570 4.85 -9.08 9.69
CA MET A 570 4.01 -9.23 10.89
C MET A 570 2.53 -9.49 10.61
N GLN A 571 2.05 -9.36 9.37
CA GLN A 571 0.62 -9.44 9.03
C GLN A 571 -0.04 -10.78 9.39
N ASP A 572 0.64 -11.92 9.24
CA ASP A 572 0.06 -13.24 9.57
C ASP A 572 0.59 -13.83 10.90
N TYR A 573 1.44 -13.08 11.61
CA TYR A 573 2.14 -13.61 12.78
C TYR A 573 1.18 -13.97 13.93
N MET A 574 0.05 -13.26 14.05
CA MET A 574 -0.94 -13.53 15.09
C MET A 574 -1.52 -14.95 15.02
N THR A 575 -1.73 -15.47 13.80
CA THR A 575 -2.24 -16.83 13.59
C THR A 575 -1.27 -17.87 14.14
N GLU A 576 0.03 -17.67 13.90
CA GLU A 576 1.07 -18.55 14.45
C GLU A 576 1.17 -18.42 15.98
N VAL A 577 1.09 -17.19 16.50
CA VAL A 577 1.05 -16.91 17.94
C VAL A 577 -0.09 -17.66 18.60
N HIS A 578 -1.31 -17.54 18.08
CA HIS A 578 -2.46 -18.27 18.61
C HIS A 578 -2.26 -19.79 18.56
N ALA A 579 -1.66 -20.32 17.49
CA ALA A 579 -1.41 -21.75 17.36
C ALA A 579 -0.46 -22.29 18.44
N TYR A 580 0.65 -21.61 18.74
CA TYR A 580 1.60 -22.10 19.76
C TYR A 580 1.28 -21.66 21.19
N THR A 581 0.56 -20.54 21.38
CA THR A 581 0.09 -20.10 22.70
C THR A 581 -1.24 -20.74 23.11
N ARG A 582 -1.82 -21.60 22.26
CA ARG A 582 -3.16 -22.19 22.46
C ARG A 582 -4.25 -21.13 22.62
N GLY A 583 -4.11 -20.00 21.92
CA GLY A 583 -5.11 -18.93 21.88
C GLY A 583 -5.03 -17.89 23.01
N THR A 584 -4.07 -17.99 23.94
CA THR A 584 -3.94 -17.00 25.04
C THR A 584 -3.06 -15.81 24.69
N GLY A 585 -2.27 -15.90 23.62
CA GLY A 585 -1.44 -14.80 23.15
C GLY A 585 -2.27 -13.65 22.57
N SER A 586 -1.83 -12.41 22.81
CA SER A 586 -2.40 -11.18 22.26
C SER A 586 -1.30 -10.34 21.63
N LEU A 587 -1.45 -9.91 20.37
CA LEU A 587 -0.52 -9.01 19.68
C LEU A 587 -1.23 -7.69 19.39
N THR A 588 -0.61 -6.59 19.76
CA THR A 588 -1.05 -5.24 19.41
C THR A 588 0.01 -4.61 18.51
N LEU A 589 -0.41 -4.02 17.39
CA LEU A 589 0.47 -3.39 16.40
C LEU A 589 0.11 -1.92 16.24
N THR A 590 1.10 -1.04 16.36
CA THR A 590 0.97 0.40 16.13
C THR A 590 2.03 0.87 15.15
N LEU A 591 1.71 1.80 14.25
CA LEU A 591 2.70 2.31 13.29
C LEU A 591 3.75 3.15 14.03
N HIS A 592 5.01 2.73 13.99
CA HIS A 592 6.13 3.44 14.64
C HIS A 592 6.76 4.48 13.69
N GLY A 593 6.86 4.14 12.40
CA GLY A 593 7.51 4.98 11.40
C GLY A 593 8.08 4.15 10.25
N TYR A 594 9.18 4.63 9.67
CA TYR A 594 9.93 3.96 8.61
C TYR A 594 11.33 3.62 9.11
N ASP A 595 11.83 2.43 8.76
CA ASP A 595 13.22 1.99 9.01
C ASP A 595 13.79 1.40 7.71
N VAL A 596 15.09 1.09 7.70
CA VAL A 596 15.78 0.48 6.57
C VAL A 596 15.11 -0.84 6.19
N CYS A 597 14.81 -1.00 4.89
CA CYS A 597 14.13 -2.19 4.39
C CYS A 597 15.01 -3.44 4.55
N HIS A 598 14.46 -4.46 5.21
CA HIS A 598 15.16 -5.72 5.50
C HIS A 598 15.50 -6.53 4.24
N ASN A 599 14.69 -6.43 3.17
CA ASN A 599 14.86 -7.18 1.92
C ASN A 599 14.83 -6.27 0.66
N ALA A 600 15.58 -5.16 0.71
CA ALA A 600 15.57 -4.14 -0.34
C ALA A 600 15.77 -4.69 -1.77
N GLU A 601 16.73 -5.60 -1.99
CA GLU A 601 17.01 -6.16 -3.32
C GLU A 601 15.82 -6.90 -3.93
N GLU A 602 15.09 -7.67 -3.12
CA GLU A 602 13.91 -8.42 -3.56
C GLU A 602 12.76 -7.47 -3.92
N VAL A 603 12.55 -6.44 -3.11
CA VAL A 603 11.51 -5.43 -3.35
C VAL A 603 11.81 -4.63 -4.62
N ILE A 604 13.08 -4.22 -4.81
CA ILE A 604 13.53 -3.50 -6.01
C ILE A 604 13.31 -4.36 -7.26
N ALA A 605 13.74 -5.63 -7.24
CA ALA A 605 13.55 -6.54 -8.35
C ALA A 605 12.07 -6.80 -8.67
N ARG A 606 11.22 -6.90 -7.64
CA ARG A 606 9.77 -7.11 -7.80
C ARG A 606 9.06 -5.89 -8.39
N MET A 607 9.44 -4.68 -7.99
CA MET A 607 8.86 -3.45 -8.54
C MET A 607 9.38 -3.15 -9.95
N GLY A 608 10.64 -3.49 -10.25
CA GLY A 608 11.21 -3.39 -11.59
C GLY A 608 11.17 -1.97 -12.18
N TYR A 609 11.26 -0.95 -11.32
CA TYR A 609 11.19 0.44 -11.73
C TYR A 609 12.46 0.86 -12.48
N ASP A 610 12.29 1.36 -13.71
CA ASP A 610 13.37 1.90 -14.52
C ASP A 610 13.32 3.43 -14.51
N SER A 611 14.26 4.04 -13.79
CA SER A 611 14.39 5.49 -13.68
C SER A 611 14.89 6.17 -14.95
N GLU A 612 15.49 5.46 -15.92
CA GLU A 612 15.92 6.06 -17.19
C GLU A 612 14.79 6.04 -18.25
N ALA A 613 13.85 5.11 -18.12
CA ALA A 613 12.64 5.06 -18.93
C ALA A 613 11.53 6.03 -18.45
N ASP A 614 11.66 6.61 -17.25
CA ASP A 614 10.71 7.57 -16.69
C ASP A 614 10.77 8.92 -17.42
N THR A 615 9.89 9.07 -18.42
CA THR A 615 9.76 10.31 -19.20
C THR A 615 9.14 11.47 -18.42
N GLU A 616 8.42 11.21 -17.33
CA GLU A 616 7.80 12.26 -16.50
C GLU A 616 8.82 12.88 -15.54
N ASN A 617 9.85 12.12 -15.12
CA ASN A 617 10.92 12.59 -14.25
C ASN A 617 12.31 12.24 -14.82
N PRO A 618 12.71 12.88 -15.93
CA PRO A 618 13.93 12.52 -16.65
C PRO A 618 15.20 12.78 -15.84
N THR A 619 16.15 11.85 -15.94
CA THR A 619 17.47 11.91 -15.28
C THR A 619 18.51 12.75 -16.03
N ALA A 620 18.33 12.92 -17.35
CA ALA A 620 19.22 13.72 -18.19
C ALA A 620 19.09 15.24 -17.93
N SER A 621 20.09 16.04 -18.27
CA SER A 621 19.99 17.51 -18.33
C SER A 621 19.84 17.99 -19.78
N VAL A 622 19.23 19.17 -19.99
CA VAL A 622 18.97 19.72 -21.32
C VAL A 622 19.93 20.88 -21.58
N PHE A 623 20.82 20.72 -22.56
CA PHE A 623 21.78 21.75 -22.97
C PHE A 623 21.47 22.29 -24.36
N CYS A 624 21.89 23.51 -24.67
CA CYS A 624 21.73 24.09 -26.00
C CYS A 624 23.04 24.04 -26.79
N ALA A 625 23.02 23.46 -27.99
CA ALA A 625 24.09 23.62 -28.96
C ALA A 625 23.49 24.07 -30.31
N HIS A 626 24.01 25.16 -30.88
CA HIS A 626 23.59 25.68 -32.19
C HIS A 626 22.09 25.97 -32.33
N GLY A 627 21.39 26.30 -31.23
CA GLY A 627 19.98 26.64 -31.24
C GLY A 627 19.03 25.43 -31.21
N ALA A 628 19.53 24.21 -30.93
CA ALA A 628 18.71 23.05 -30.63
C ALA A 628 19.07 22.50 -29.24
N GLY A 629 18.06 22.19 -28.43
CA GLY A 629 18.24 21.52 -27.14
C GLY A 629 18.58 20.05 -27.35
N PHE A 630 19.62 19.54 -26.67
CA PHE A 630 19.96 18.12 -26.64
C PHE A 630 20.02 17.61 -25.20
N LEU A 631 19.78 16.30 -25.03
CA LEU A 631 19.78 15.64 -23.73
C LEU A 631 21.17 15.09 -23.42
N VAL A 632 21.73 15.46 -22.27
CA VAL A 632 22.98 14.91 -21.72
C VAL A 632 22.62 13.93 -20.61
N PRO A 633 22.99 12.64 -20.74
CA PRO A 633 22.83 11.64 -19.69
C PRO A 633 23.45 12.05 -18.35
N TRP A 634 22.87 11.57 -17.24
CA TRP A 634 23.21 12.00 -15.86
C TRP A 634 24.69 11.81 -15.50
N ASP A 635 25.35 10.79 -16.06
CA ASP A 635 26.76 10.43 -15.88
C ASP A 635 27.72 11.42 -16.58
N GLN A 636 27.23 12.13 -17.60
CA GLN A 636 28.02 13.03 -18.43
C GLN A 636 27.73 14.52 -18.15
N VAL A 637 26.78 14.84 -17.27
CA VAL A 637 26.41 16.24 -16.95
C VAL A 637 27.60 17.03 -16.41
N ALA A 638 28.48 16.37 -15.65
CA ALA A 638 29.70 16.97 -15.09
C ALA A 638 30.66 17.54 -16.15
N ASP A 639 30.67 16.99 -17.36
CA ASP A 639 31.58 17.43 -18.43
C ASP A 639 31.05 18.64 -19.23
N TYR A 640 29.76 18.99 -19.06
CA TYR A 640 29.06 20.03 -19.84
C TYR A 640 28.59 21.22 -18.97
N MET A 641 28.77 21.17 -17.66
CA MET A 641 28.34 22.20 -16.70
C MET A 641 29.04 23.55 -16.92
N HIS A 642 28.35 24.64 -16.58
CA HIS A 642 28.90 25.99 -16.69
C HIS A 642 29.46 26.52 -15.35
N LEU A 643 29.04 25.92 -14.22
CA LEU A 643 29.57 26.15 -12.88
C LEU A 643 30.36 24.92 -12.42
N ASP A 644 31.42 25.08 -11.62
CA ASP A 644 32.15 23.96 -11.01
C ASP A 644 31.39 23.39 -9.79
N TYR A 645 31.64 22.12 -9.44
CA TYR A 645 31.12 21.52 -8.20
C TYR A 645 31.62 22.30 -6.99
N VAL A 646 30.70 22.62 -6.08
CA VAL A 646 31.01 23.39 -4.86
C VAL A 646 31.28 22.45 -3.68
N TYR A 647 30.77 21.22 -3.72
CA TYR A 647 30.94 20.20 -2.69
C TYR A 647 32.09 19.23 -3.03
N HIS A 648 33.13 19.26 -2.21
CA HIS A 648 34.20 18.25 -2.23
C HIS A 648 34.09 17.36 -0.98
N PRO A 649 33.88 16.04 -1.13
CA PRO A 649 33.69 15.13 0.01
C PRO A 649 34.87 15.07 0.99
N ASP A 650 36.08 15.43 0.53
CA ASP A 650 37.34 15.25 1.28
C ASP A 650 37.86 16.50 2.02
N GLU A 651 37.15 17.64 2.00
CA GLU A 651 37.63 18.88 2.66
C GLU A 651 36.93 19.23 3.98
N LYS A 652 35.99 18.42 4.47
CA LYS A 652 35.31 18.64 5.77
C LYS A 652 35.70 17.60 6.81
N ALA A 653 36.93 17.73 7.32
CA ALA A 653 37.31 17.16 8.62
C ALA A 653 37.98 18.17 9.57
N ASP A 654 38.09 19.45 9.22
CA ASP A 654 38.58 20.49 10.12
C ASP A 654 37.95 21.86 9.78
N SER A 655 36.75 22.12 10.32
CA SER A 655 36.34 23.46 10.76
C SER A 655 34.95 23.41 11.40
N GLU A 656 34.90 22.85 12.60
CA GLU A 656 33.92 23.32 13.58
C GLU A 656 34.32 24.74 14.02
N LEU A 657 33.31 25.58 14.16
CA LEU A 657 33.41 26.91 14.74
C LEU A 657 34.10 26.87 16.10
N ASP A 658 35.03 27.78 16.35
CA ASP A 658 35.31 28.19 17.72
C ASP A 658 35.53 29.71 17.84
N THR A 659 34.55 30.34 18.47
CA THR A 659 34.62 31.69 19.02
C THR A 659 35.50 31.68 20.28
N THR A 660 36.54 32.52 20.37
CA THR A 660 36.86 33.39 21.54
C THR A 660 38.25 34.06 21.47
N HIS A 661 38.25 35.36 21.77
CA HIS A 661 39.26 36.21 22.43
C HIS A 661 40.80 36.05 22.22
N ALA A 662 41.38 37.12 21.64
CA ALA A 662 42.41 38.03 22.19
C ALA A 662 43.69 37.51 22.91
N PHE A 663 44.81 38.18 22.55
CA PHE A 663 46.15 38.30 23.16
C PHE A 663 47.28 37.34 22.71
N GLY A 664 48.26 37.91 21.99
CA GLY A 664 49.64 38.03 22.48
C GLY A 664 50.71 36.98 22.13
N ALA A 665 51.71 37.46 21.38
CA ALA A 665 53.16 37.20 21.50
C ALA A 665 53.83 35.93 20.90
N GLU A 666 54.84 36.25 20.07
CA GLU A 666 56.09 35.56 19.68
C GLU A 666 56.43 34.17 20.27
N ASN A 667 56.80 33.21 19.41
CA ASN A 667 58.19 32.79 19.18
C ASN A 667 58.35 31.59 18.22
N ASN A 668 59.50 31.60 17.52
CA ASN A 668 60.07 30.55 16.67
C ASN A 668 60.14 29.15 17.32
N PHE A 669 60.05 28.09 16.50
CA PHE A 669 61.16 27.17 16.14
C PHE A 669 60.65 25.83 15.55
N GLY A 670 61.14 25.48 14.35
CA GLY A 670 61.84 24.20 14.17
C GLY A 670 61.09 22.96 13.66
N ARG A 671 61.47 22.57 12.43
CA ARG A 671 61.69 21.20 11.90
C ARG A 671 60.52 20.22 11.73
N LYS A 672 60.27 19.91 10.44
CA LYS A 672 59.77 18.61 9.94
C LYS A 672 60.65 17.45 10.44
N PRO A 673 60.04 16.29 10.75
CA PRO A 673 60.45 15.08 10.04
C PRO A 673 59.29 14.18 9.55
N GLU A 674 59.59 13.59 8.41
CA GLU A 674 59.11 12.42 7.67
C GLU A 674 58.05 11.46 8.24
N LYS A 675 57.12 11.07 7.35
CA LYS A 675 56.33 9.82 7.37
C LYS A 675 57.19 8.62 6.90
N PRO A 676 57.01 7.41 7.45
CA PRO A 676 57.37 6.18 6.76
C PRO A 676 56.31 5.80 5.71
N LYS A 677 56.80 5.23 4.61
CA LYS A 677 56.07 4.67 3.46
C LYS A 677 55.67 3.20 3.71
N GLU A 678 54.53 2.80 3.15
CA GLU A 678 54.33 1.51 2.45
C GLU A 678 53.43 1.78 1.20
N THR A 679 54.02 1.86 0.00
CA THR A 679 54.00 0.91 -1.15
C THR A 679 52.60 0.74 -1.78
N ALA A 680 52.18 1.61 -2.70
CA ALA A 680 52.53 1.72 -4.14
C ALA A 680 51.87 0.65 -5.04
N GLY A 681 50.95 1.14 -5.87
CA GLY A 681 50.08 0.38 -6.77
C GLY A 681 50.49 0.40 -8.24
N SER A 682 49.66 -0.26 -9.03
CA SER A 682 49.79 -0.73 -10.41
C SER A 682 49.92 0.33 -11.52
N TRP A 683 50.76 1.36 -11.36
CA TRP A 683 51.06 2.35 -12.42
C TRP A 683 52.57 2.51 -12.71
N GLU A 684 53.41 1.66 -12.10
CA GLU A 684 54.85 1.54 -12.40
C GLU A 684 55.18 0.41 -13.39
N LEU A 685 54.23 -0.48 -13.73
CA LEU A 685 54.48 -1.61 -14.64
C LEU A 685 54.47 -1.24 -16.13
N ASP A 686 53.68 -0.24 -16.53
CA ASP A 686 53.58 0.18 -17.95
C ASP A 686 54.73 1.12 -18.38
N ARG A 687 55.38 1.78 -17.42
CA ARG A 687 56.54 2.64 -17.68
C ARG A 687 57.83 1.82 -17.87
N GLU A 688 57.98 0.70 -17.16
CA GLU A 688 59.08 -0.25 -17.37
C GLU A 688 58.96 -1.01 -18.71
N LEU A 689 57.75 -1.33 -19.17
CA LEU A 689 57.51 -1.98 -20.48
C LEU A 689 57.88 -1.07 -21.67
N GLN A 690 57.66 0.25 -21.54
CA GLN A 690 58.08 1.24 -22.55
C GLN A 690 59.60 1.49 -22.54
N GLU A 691 60.25 1.45 -21.38
CA GLU A 691 61.71 1.59 -21.26
C GLU A 691 62.48 0.36 -21.78
N ILE A 692 61.87 -0.83 -21.73
CA ILE A 692 62.43 -2.07 -22.31
C ILE A 692 62.32 -2.07 -23.84
N TYR A 693 61.20 -1.59 -24.41
CA TYR A 693 60.99 -1.50 -25.86
C TYR A 693 61.93 -0.49 -26.54
N ALA A 694 62.24 0.62 -25.84
CA ALA A 694 63.19 1.65 -26.30
C ALA A 694 64.67 1.21 -26.18
N ARG A 695 64.97 0.18 -25.37
CA ARG A 695 66.33 -0.37 -25.21
C ARG A 695 66.72 -1.39 -26.28
N GLU A 696 65.77 -2.05 -26.95
CA GLU A 696 66.07 -3.13 -27.91
C GLU A 696 66.14 -2.70 -29.39
N PHE A 697 65.52 -1.60 -29.82
CA PHE A 697 65.60 -1.14 -31.22
C PHE A 697 65.66 0.40 -31.33
N GLY A 698 66.85 0.96 -31.19
CA GLY A 698 67.08 2.41 -31.26
C GLY A 698 66.96 3.00 -32.68
N MET A 699 66.09 3.99 -32.85
CA MET A 699 66.15 4.97 -33.95
C MET A 699 65.60 6.32 -33.48
N ASN A 700 66.28 7.41 -33.86
CA ASN A 700 66.03 8.77 -33.39
C ASN A 700 64.92 9.49 -34.18
N LYS A 701 64.26 10.45 -33.51
CA LYS A 701 63.04 11.16 -33.96
C LYS A 701 63.21 12.07 -35.19
N ASP A 702 64.44 12.39 -35.61
CA ASP A 702 64.72 13.30 -36.73
C ASP A 702 64.86 12.61 -38.11
N ASP A 703 64.99 11.27 -38.17
CA ASP A 703 65.10 10.53 -39.44
C ASP A 703 63.75 10.14 -40.05
N MET A 704 62.65 10.15 -39.27
CA MET A 704 61.31 9.85 -39.77
C MET A 704 60.70 11.00 -40.60
N LEU A 705 61.06 12.24 -40.30
CA LEU A 705 60.46 13.43 -40.95
C LEU A 705 61.04 13.74 -42.34
N ASP A 706 62.22 13.20 -42.68
CA ASP A 706 62.85 13.39 -44.01
C ASP A 706 62.46 12.31 -45.04
N GLN A 707 61.90 11.16 -44.60
CA GLN A 707 61.44 10.09 -45.50
C GLN A 707 60.03 10.32 -46.06
N GLU A 708 59.13 10.95 -45.32
CA GLU A 708 57.77 11.22 -45.81
C GLU A 708 57.73 12.36 -46.83
N ARG A 709 58.62 13.35 -46.69
CA ARG A 709 58.73 14.47 -47.65
C ARG A 709 59.24 14.05 -49.04
N LYS A 710 59.87 12.87 -49.17
CA LYS A 710 60.39 12.35 -50.45
C LYS A 710 59.43 11.40 -51.19
N LYS A 711 58.39 10.87 -50.53
CA LYS A 711 57.45 9.90 -51.15
C LYS A 711 56.34 10.54 -51.98
N TRP A 712 55.98 11.79 -51.76
CA TRP A 712 54.89 12.46 -52.49
C TRP A 712 55.33 13.31 -53.70
N ARG A 713 56.60 13.22 -54.11
CA ARG A 713 57.15 14.06 -55.19
C ARG A 713 57.72 13.30 -56.38
N LYS A 714 57.39 12.02 -56.55
CA LYS A 714 57.95 11.22 -57.65
C LYS A 714 57.08 10.02 -58.07
N LYS A 715 55.89 10.26 -58.64
CA LYS A 715 55.35 9.37 -59.70
C LYS A 715 54.15 9.93 -60.47
N ASN A 716 54.32 11.12 -61.05
CA ASN A 716 53.62 11.47 -62.28
C ASN A 716 54.68 11.56 -63.38
N GLN A 717 54.71 10.58 -64.29
CA GLN A 717 54.77 10.79 -65.75
C GLN A 717 55.00 9.48 -66.52
N ALA A 718 54.10 9.23 -67.49
CA ALA A 718 54.26 8.57 -68.79
C ALA A 718 52.88 7.96 -69.16
N ASP A 719 51.93 8.74 -69.66
CA ASP A 719 51.71 9.15 -71.07
C ASP A 719 51.29 8.00 -72.02
N ALA A 720 50.08 8.10 -72.60
CA ALA A 720 49.87 8.31 -74.05
C ALA A 720 48.39 8.12 -74.49
N SER A 721 47.85 9.14 -75.17
CA SER A 721 46.82 9.20 -76.24
C SER A 721 46.04 7.92 -76.63
N GLY A 722 44.72 7.89 -76.88
CA GLY A 722 43.66 8.90 -76.94
C GLY A 722 42.35 8.30 -77.52
N VAL A 723 41.24 9.06 -77.34
CA VAL A 723 39.95 9.03 -78.07
C VAL A 723 38.79 8.09 -77.59
N ARG A 724 37.75 8.77 -77.05
CA ARG A 724 36.27 8.54 -77.03
C ARG A 724 35.57 7.70 -75.94
N GLY A 725 34.55 8.34 -75.34
CA GLY A 725 33.43 7.75 -74.59
C GLY A 725 32.95 8.65 -73.42
N PRO A 726 31.64 8.78 -73.12
CA PRO A 726 31.18 9.39 -71.86
C PRO A 726 31.77 8.60 -70.69
N LYS A 727 32.17 9.27 -69.59
CA LYS A 727 32.79 8.59 -68.43
C LYS A 727 31.70 7.95 -67.57
N HIS A 728 31.94 6.73 -67.10
CA HIS A 728 31.09 6.03 -66.14
C HIS A 728 31.79 5.95 -64.76
N ASP A 729 31.03 5.86 -63.66
CA ASP A 729 31.57 5.54 -62.33
C ASP A 729 31.94 4.04 -62.19
N LYS A 730 32.45 3.61 -61.02
CA LYS A 730 32.81 2.20 -60.74
C LYS A 730 31.59 1.24 -60.76
N GLN A 731 30.37 1.73 -60.99
CA GLN A 731 29.11 0.98 -60.98
C GLN A 731 28.31 1.12 -62.30
N GLY A 732 28.82 1.82 -63.32
CA GLY A 732 28.23 1.86 -64.66
C GLY A 732 27.33 3.06 -64.96
N ASN A 733 27.29 4.10 -64.13
CA ASN A 733 26.43 5.27 -64.37
C ASN A 733 27.14 6.38 -65.18
N VAL A 734 26.46 7.00 -66.14
CA VAL A 734 27.01 8.07 -67.00
C VAL A 734 27.23 9.36 -66.20
N ILE A 735 28.46 9.86 -66.21
CA ILE A 735 28.88 11.11 -65.54
C ILE A 735 28.69 12.29 -66.50
N TYR A 736 27.73 13.16 -66.20
CA TYR A 736 27.54 14.44 -66.90
C TYR A 736 28.47 15.54 -66.33
N PRO A 737 28.95 16.50 -67.16
CA PRO A 737 29.85 17.56 -66.70
C PRO A 737 29.14 18.53 -65.74
N ARG A 738 29.86 18.91 -64.67
CA ARG A 738 29.40 19.85 -63.62
C ARG A 738 29.05 21.23 -64.23
N LYS A 739 27.89 21.77 -63.83
CA LYS A 739 27.58 23.21 -63.89
C LYS A 739 28.18 23.91 -62.65
N ASP A 740 28.73 25.10 -62.86
CA ASP A 740 29.24 26.04 -61.83
C ASP A 740 28.15 26.46 -60.80
N PRO A 741 28.53 26.99 -59.62
CA PRO A 741 27.82 26.77 -58.37
C PRO A 741 26.57 27.64 -58.26
N GLY A 742 25.40 27.02 -58.47
CA GLY A 742 24.14 27.53 -57.95
C GLY A 742 23.94 27.09 -56.49
N GLU A 743 23.11 27.82 -55.76
CA GLU A 743 22.68 27.46 -54.40
C GLU A 743 22.09 26.03 -54.36
N GLU A 744 22.33 25.32 -53.27
CA GLU A 744 21.83 23.96 -53.06
C GLU A 744 20.46 24.01 -52.35
N TYR A 745 19.44 23.39 -52.94
CA TYR A 745 18.09 23.31 -52.40
C TYR A 745 17.74 21.85 -52.07
N LEU A 746 17.21 21.62 -50.87
CA LEU A 746 16.62 20.35 -50.47
C LEU A 746 15.10 20.55 -50.30
N ILE A 747 14.31 19.90 -51.14
CA ILE A 747 12.85 19.90 -51.04
C ILE A 747 12.43 18.58 -50.38
N VAL A 748 11.60 18.65 -49.36
CA VAL A 748 11.16 17.49 -48.57
C VAL A 748 9.65 17.39 -48.61
N ASP A 749 9.13 16.22 -49.01
CA ASP A 749 7.71 15.90 -48.81
C ASP A 749 7.46 15.51 -47.35
N GLY A 750 6.84 16.42 -46.60
CA GLY A 750 6.74 16.34 -45.15
C GLY A 750 5.94 15.13 -44.65
N TYR A 751 4.82 14.78 -45.29
CA TYR A 751 4.03 13.62 -44.82
C TYR A 751 4.67 12.30 -45.21
N ASN A 752 5.26 12.24 -46.40
CA ASN A 752 5.94 11.05 -46.87
C ASN A 752 7.10 10.67 -45.92
N ILE A 753 7.86 11.66 -45.44
CA ILE A 753 8.90 11.42 -44.43
C ILE A 753 8.32 11.05 -43.07
N ILE A 754 7.27 11.74 -42.59
CA ILE A 754 6.64 11.44 -41.29
C ILE A 754 6.14 9.99 -41.23
N PHE A 755 5.48 9.51 -42.29
CA PHE A 755 4.98 8.13 -42.32
C PHE A 755 6.08 7.09 -42.55
N ALA A 756 7.19 7.47 -43.19
CA ALA A 756 8.31 6.57 -43.45
C ALA A 756 9.22 6.35 -42.23
N TRP A 757 9.30 7.30 -41.29
CA TRP A 757 10.13 7.15 -40.09
C TRP A 757 9.29 6.64 -38.92
N GLU A 758 9.63 5.45 -38.41
CA GLU A 758 8.88 4.78 -37.33
C GLU A 758 8.60 5.71 -36.13
N ASP A 759 9.63 6.42 -35.65
CA ASP A 759 9.53 7.36 -34.52
C ASP A 759 8.55 8.53 -34.76
N LEU A 760 8.42 9.00 -36.01
CA LEU A 760 7.51 10.09 -36.37
C LEU A 760 6.11 9.57 -36.70
N ASN A 761 6.02 8.37 -37.27
CA ASN A 761 4.76 7.72 -37.62
C ASN A 761 3.98 7.36 -36.36
N GLU A 762 4.62 6.78 -35.34
CA GLU A 762 3.99 6.53 -34.04
C GLU A 762 3.49 7.82 -33.39
N LEU A 763 4.32 8.86 -33.42
CA LEU A 763 3.97 10.17 -32.85
C LEU A 763 2.82 10.84 -33.62
N SER A 764 2.73 10.61 -34.94
CA SER A 764 1.65 11.14 -35.78
C SER A 764 0.28 10.52 -35.50
N LYS A 765 0.23 9.28 -34.98
CA LYS A 765 -1.02 8.62 -34.58
C LYS A 765 -1.63 9.26 -33.34
N THR A 766 -0.80 9.83 -32.47
CA THR A 766 -1.20 10.49 -31.22
C THR A 766 -1.43 11.99 -31.43
N ASN A 767 -0.49 12.68 -32.09
CA ASN A 767 -0.60 14.10 -32.40
C ASN A 767 0.20 14.47 -33.68
N MET A 768 -0.53 14.78 -34.76
CA MET A 768 0.06 15.10 -36.06
C MET A 768 0.89 16.39 -36.05
N ASP A 769 0.52 17.40 -35.24
CA ASP A 769 1.26 18.66 -35.20
C ASP A 769 2.60 18.51 -34.46
N SER A 770 2.66 17.67 -33.43
CA SER A 770 3.91 17.32 -32.76
C SER A 770 4.87 16.56 -33.67
N ALA A 771 4.35 15.66 -34.52
CA ALA A 771 5.17 14.94 -35.50
C ALA A 771 5.75 15.88 -36.58
N ARG A 772 4.98 16.87 -37.03
CA ARG A 772 5.47 17.92 -37.94
C ARG A 772 6.56 18.76 -37.29
N GLY A 773 6.36 19.21 -36.05
CA GLY A 773 7.36 19.99 -35.31
C GLY A 773 8.70 19.27 -35.20
N LYS A 774 8.67 17.99 -34.79
CA LYS A 774 9.89 17.15 -34.66
C LYS A 774 10.62 16.94 -35.98
N LEU A 775 9.90 16.81 -37.11
CA LEU A 775 10.52 16.75 -38.45
C LEU A 775 11.20 18.08 -38.81
N LEU A 776 10.53 19.20 -38.56
CA LEU A 776 11.06 20.53 -38.88
C LEU A 776 12.31 20.86 -38.06
N ASP A 777 12.36 20.51 -36.79
CA ASP A 777 13.53 20.73 -35.92
C ASP A 777 14.76 19.95 -36.41
N ALA A 778 14.56 18.69 -36.85
CA ALA A 778 15.62 17.85 -37.40
C ALA A 778 16.20 18.45 -38.70
N LEU A 779 15.34 18.96 -39.58
CA LEU A 779 15.74 19.59 -40.84
C LEU A 779 16.38 20.98 -40.63
N GLY A 780 16.02 21.71 -39.58
CA GLY A 780 16.58 23.04 -39.30
C GLY A 780 18.05 22.98 -38.91
N SER A 781 18.38 21.97 -38.11
CA SER A 781 19.75 21.63 -37.74
C SER A 781 20.59 21.27 -38.97
N TYR A 782 20.01 20.54 -39.93
CA TYR A 782 20.67 20.14 -41.17
C TYR A 782 20.99 21.32 -42.09
N GLN A 783 20.02 22.22 -42.29
CA GLN A 783 20.21 23.44 -43.08
C GLN A 783 21.33 24.31 -42.48
N GLY A 784 21.36 24.45 -41.16
CA GLY A 784 22.36 25.26 -40.45
C GLY A 784 23.81 24.79 -40.69
N TYR A 785 24.02 23.49 -40.85
CA TYR A 785 25.36 22.91 -41.03
C TYR A 785 25.78 22.78 -42.50
N ARG A 786 24.91 22.29 -43.38
CA ARG A 786 25.24 22.07 -44.81
C ARG A 786 25.13 23.35 -45.65
N GLY A 787 24.54 24.42 -45.13
CA GLY A 787 24.37 25.69 -45.84
C GLY A 787 23.45 25.59 -47.07
N CYS A 788 22.55 24.61 -47.09
CA CYS A 788 21.58 24.39 -48.17
C CYS A 788 20.19 24.91 -47.81
N HIS A 789 19.43 25.42 -48.77
CA HIS A 789 18.08 25.93 -48.53
C HIS A 789 17.08 24.77 -48.44
N VAL A 790 16.48 24.55 -47.28
CA VAL A 790 15.48 23.50 -47.08
C VAL A 790 14.06 24.07 -47.28
N ILE A 791 13.26 23.36 -48.07
CA ILE A 791 11.84 23.65 -48.29
C ILE A 791 11.04 22.40 -47.97
N VAL A 792 10.14 22.47 -47.00
CA VAL A 792 9.27 21.36 -46.61
C VAL A 792 7.86 21.62 -47.11
N VAL A 793 7.30 20.69 -47.88
CA VAL A 793 5.96 20.79 -48.44
C VAL A 793 5.04 19.84 -47.72
N PHE A 794 3.92 20.36 -47.20
CA PHE A 794 2.84 19.58 -46.61
C PHE A 794 1.58 19.73 -47.45
N ASP A 795 0.93 18.61 -47.72
CA ASP A 795 -0.38 18.60 -48.36
C ASP A 795 -1.50 19.16 -47.46
N ALA A 796 -2.52 19.77 -48.06
CA ALA A 796 -3.64 20.35 -47.34
C ALA A 796 -4.62 19.27 -46.82
N TYR A 797 -4.25 18.56 -45.75
CA TYR A 797 -5.12 17.53 -45.17
C TYR A 797 -6.14 18.12 -44.17
N ARG A 798 -7.42 18.12 -44.59
CA ARG A 798 -8.67 18.28 -43.80
C ARG A 798 -8.94 19.64 -43.12
N THR A 799 -9.06 20.73 -43.88
CA THR A 799 -10.01 21.83 -43.56
C THR A 799 -10.38 22.58 -44.82
N LYS A 800 -11.68 22.72 -45.11
CA LYS A 800 -12.18 23.43 -46.30
C LYS A 800 -11.84 24.92 -46.22
N GLY A 801 -11.08 25.42 -47.19
CA GLY A 801 -11.03 26.85 -47.52
C GLY A 801 -9.78 27.65 -47.12
N HIS A 802 -8.63 27.01 -46.86
CA HIS A 802 -7.39 27.76 -46.59
C HIS A 802 -6.65 28.14 -47.89
N PRO A 803 -6.25 29.43 -48.08
CA PRO A 803 -5.31 29.81 -49.13
C PRO A 803 -3.92 29.22 -48.83
N ALA A 804 -3.11 28.93 -49.87
CA ALA A 804 -1.73 28.45 -49.68
C ALA A 804 -0.96 29.39 -48.74
N THR A 805 -0.48 28.85 -47.63
CA THR A 805 0.33 29.57 -46.65
C THR A 805 1.78 29.10 -46.78
N THR A 806 2.68 30.08 -46.89
CA THR A 806 4.12 29.84 -46.75
C THR A 806 4.55 30.43 -45.44
N GLU A 807 5.07 29.58 -44.56
CA GLU A 807 5.56 29.96 -43.24
C GLU A 807 7.08 29.79 -43.21
N GLN A 808 7.76 30.62 -42.43
CA GLN A 808 9.17 30.40 -42.11
C GLN A 808 9.27 29.80 -40.72
N TYR A 809 9.77 28.57 -40.65
CA TYR A 809 10.05 27.89 -39.40
C TYR A 809 11.56 27.90 -39.19
N HIS A 810 12.03 28.75 -38.27
CA HIS A 810 13.46 29.04 -38.09
C HIS A 810 14.15 29.47 -39.40
N ASN A 811 15.10 28.68 -39.89
CA ASN A 811 15.83 28.90 -41.14
C ASN A 811 15.20 28.17 -42.35
N ILE A 812 14.13 27.38 -42.15
CA ILE A 812 13.49 26.54 -43.17
C ILE A 812 12.22 27.22 -43.69
N ARG A 813 11.94 27.01 -44.98
CA ARG A 813 10.67 27.43 -45.59
C ARG A 813 9.67 26.27 -45.56
N VAL A 814 8.54 26.46 -44.91
CA VAL A 814 7.44 25.49 -44.86
C VAL A 814 6.31 25.97 -45.76
N VAL A 815 5.82 25.07 -46.62
CA VAL A 815 4.73 25.37 -47.55
C VAL A 815 3.58 24.41 -47.31
N TYR A 816 2.39 24.96 -47.08
CA TYR A 816 1.13 24.21 -47.12
C TYR A 816 0.46 24.47 -48.47
N THR A 817 0.18 23.41 -49.22
CA THR A 817 -0.44 23.52 -50.54
C THR A 817 -1.90 23.98 -50.46
N LYS A 818 -2.51 24.33 -51.60
CA LYS A 818 -3.96 24.62 -51.65
C LYS A 818 -4.75 23.32 -51.63
N THR A 819 -6.04 23.39 -51.25
CA THR A 819 -6.93 22.22 -51.23
C THR A 819 -7.05 21.49 -52.60
N ASP A 820 -6.76 22.18 -53.69
CA ASP A 820 -6.87 21.68 -55.07
C ASP A 820 -5.50 21.36 -55.73
N GLU A 821 -4.40 21.42 -54.97
CA GLU A 821 -3.02 21.22 -55.44
C GLU A 821 -2.31 20.24 -54.50
N THR A 822 -1.90 19.06 -55.00
CA THR A 822 -1.17 18.08 -54.18
C THR A 822 0.28 18.53 -53.93
N ALA A 823 0.89 18.02 -52.87
CA ALA A 823 2.31 18.23 -52.57
C ALA A 823 3.20 17.91 -53.80
N ASP A 824 2.95 16.78 -54.47
CA ASP A 824 3.67 16.36 -55.68
C ASP A 824 3.58 17.40 -56.81
N MET A 825 2.38 17.91 -57.10
CA MET A 825 2.17 18.94 -58.14
C MET A 825 2.93 20.23 -57.81
N TYR A 826 2.96 20.60 -56.53
CA TYR A 826 3.69 21.77 -56.07
C TYR A 826 5.21 21.57 -56.15
N ILE A 827 5.70 20.40 -55.73
CA ILE A 827 7.12 20.03 -55.78
C ILE A 827 7.63 20.00 -57.23
N GLU A 828 6.87 19.40 -58.16
CA GLU A 828 7.22 19.39 -59.58
C GLU A 828 7.32 20.80 -60.16
N LYS A 829 6.36 21.67 -59.84
CA LYS A 829 6.38 23.07 -60.29
C LYS A 829 7.58 23.82 -59.73
N LEU A 830 7.88 23.61 -58.44
CA LEU A 830 9.02 24.23 -57.75
C LEU A 830 10.36 23.76 -58.32
N VAL A 831 10.49 22.47 -58.63
CA VAL A 831 11.66 21.88 -59.29
C VAL A 831 11.85 22.46 -60.69
N HIS A 832 10.77 22.61 -61.48
CA HIS A 832 10.86 23.22 -62.81
C HIS A 832 11.27 24.71 -62.78
N GLU A 833 10.81 25.45 -61.75
CA GLU A 833 11.17 26.87 -61.55
C GLU A 833 12.61 27.06 -61.08
N ILE A 834 13.06 26.29 -60.08
CA ILE A 834 14.36 26.45 -59.40
C ILE A 834 15.46 25.63 -60.09
N GLY A 835 15.14 24.47 -60.65
CA GLY A 835 16.09 23.49 -61.21
C GLY A 835 16.83 23.96 -62.46
N LYS A 836 16.44 25.07 -63.09
CA LYS A 836 17.15 25.64 -64.26
C LYS A 836 18.47 26.31 -63.87
N LYS A 837 18.56 26.86 -62.65
CA LYS A 837 19.69 27.68 -62.16
C LYS A 837 20.42 27.08 -60.95
N ASN A 838 19.74 26.28 -60.13
CA ASN A 838 20.22 25.81 -58.83
C ASN A 838 20.30 24.28 -58.76
N ARG A 839 21.06 23.74 -57.79
CA ARG A 839 21.14 22.28 -57.57
C ARG A 839 20.02 21.86 -56.62
N VAL A 840 19.03 21.14 -57.13
CA VAL A 840 17.84 20.74 -56.36
C VAL A 840 17.88 19.24 -56.07
N THR A 841 17.67 18.88 -54.81
CA THR A 841 17.48 17.51 -54.33
C THR A 841 16.08 17.37 -53.74
N VAL A 842 15.32 16.35 -54.11
CA VAL A 842 13.99 16.07 -53.57
C VAL A 842 14.03 14.80 -52.72
N ALA A 843 13.52 14.89 -51.49
CA ALA A 843 13.44 13.81 -50.53
C ALA A 843 11.99 13.28 -50.41
N THR A 844 11.76 12.07 -50.92
CA THR A 844 10.46 11.37 -50.94
C THR A 844 10.71 9.87 -51.10
N ASN A 845 9.82 9.02 -50.60
CA ASN A 845 9.78 7.58 -50.89
C ASN A 845 8.78 7.21 -52.00
N ASP A 846 8.06 8.17 -52.59
CA ASP A 846 7.20 7.88 -53.73
C ASP A 846 8.02 7.66 -55.01
N GLY A 847 7.94 6.46 -55.58
CA GLY A 847 8.69 6.08 -56.77
C GLY A 847 8.26 6.82 -58.03
N LEU A 848 7.00 7.24 -58.14
CA LEU A 848 6.49 7.96 -59.30
C LEU A 848 6.98 9.41 -59.28
N GLU A 849 6.92 10.06 -58.12
CA GLU A 849 7.44 11.41 -57.91
C GLU A 849 8.96 11.48 -58.15
N GLN A 850 9.73 10.50 -57.64
CA GLN A 850 11.17 10.41 -57.91
C GLN A 850 11.49 10.37 -59.42
N LEU A 851 10.73 9.60 -60.21
CA LEU A 851 10.92 9.50 -61.65
C LEU A 851 10.59 10.81 -62.35
N THR A 852 9.51 11.49 -61.95
CA THR A 852 9.10 12.77 -62.55
C THR A 852 10.12 13.87 -62.26
N VAL A 853 10.56 14.01 -61.01
CA VAL A 853 11.56 15.01 -60.59
C VAL A 853 12.92 14.77 -61.27
N MET A 854 13.34 13.51 -61.43
CA MET A 854 14.56 13.16 -62.15
C MET A 854 14.49 13.54 -63.64
N SER A 855 13.32 13.39 -64.27
CA SER A 855 13.13 13.79 -65.67
C SER A 855 13.33 15.30 -65.89
N GLN A 856 13.17 16.10 -64.83
CA GLN A 856 13.35 17.56 -64.82
C GLN A 856 14.76 18.00 -64.38
N GLY A 857 15.66 17.05 -64.08
CA GLY A 857 17.07 17.31 -63.78
C GLY A 857 17.41 17.51 -62.30
N ALA A 858 16.50 17.19 -61.38
CA ALA A 858 16.76 17.21 -59.93
C ALA A 858 17.29 15.85 -59.41
N LEU A 859 18.02 15.90 -58.30
CA LEU A 859 18.56 14.72 -57.61
C LEU A 859 17.49 14.12 -56.69
N ARG A 860 17.48 12.79 -56.55
CA ARG A 860 16.56 12.09 -55.64
C ARG A 860 17.26 11.68 -54.35
N MET A 861 16.51 11.73 -53.25
CA MET A 861 16.90 11.22 -51.95
C MET A 861 15.73 10.42 -51.37
N SER A 862 15.97 9.20 -50.89
CA SER A 862 14.93 8.44 -50.17
C SER A 862 14.81 8.94 -48.73
N ALA A 863 13.68 8.65 -48.07
CA ALA A 863 13.47 9.00 -46.67
C ALA A 863 14.51 8.36 -45.74
N SER A 864 14.93 7.12 -46.03
CA SER A 864 15.95 6.41 -45.26
C SER A 864 17.34 7.03 -45.44
N ASN A 865 17.68 7.43 -46.66
CA ASN A 865 18.96 8.09 -46.94
C ASN A 865 19.00 9.49 -46.29
N LEU A 866 17.87 10.20 -46.26
CA LEU A 866 17.76 11.47 -45.53
C LEU A 866 17.98 11.26 -44.03
N LYS A 867 17.38 10.22 -43.42
CA LYS A 867 17.60 9.88 -42.00
C LYS A 867 19.06 9.56 -41.71
N GLU A 868 19.73 8.81 -42.60
CA GLU A 868 21.15 8.48 -42.45
C GLU A 868 22.06 9.70 -42.61
N GLU A 869 21.79 10.56 -43.59
CA GLU A 869 22.52 11.83 -43.81
C GLU A 869 22.36 12.79 -42.62
N LEU A 870 21.16 12.88 -42.05
CA LEU A 870 20.91 13.66 -40.83
C LEU A 870 21.71 13.10 -39.64
N GLY A 871 21.72 11.78 -39.48
CA GLY A 871 22.51 11.11 -38.44
C GLY A 871 24.02 11.28 -38.61
N ARG A 872 24.53 11.20 -39.85
CA ARG A 872 25.94 11.46 -40.17
C ARG A 872 26.31 12.91 -39.92
N THR A 873 25.45 13.84 -40.34
CA THR A 873 25.67 15.28 -40.10
C THR A 873 25.70 15.59 -38.60
N ALA A 874 24.81 14.97 -37.81
CA ALA A 874 24.84 15.10 -36.35
C ALA A 874 26.15 14.55 -35.73
N LYS A 875 26.66 13.42 -36.25
CA LYS A 875 27.96 12.87 -35.83
C LYS A 875 29.15 13.75 -36.25
N GLU A 876 29.13 14.29 -37.46
CA GLU A 876 30.17 15.22 -37.96
C GLU A 876 30.20 16.50 -37.11
N ILE A 877 29.02 17.06 -36.77
CA ILE A 877 28.90 18.19 -35.85
C ILE A 877 29.51 17.84 -34.48
N TYR A 878 29.25 16.64 -33.98
CA TYR A 878 29.77 16.16 -32.70
C TYR A 878 31.30 15.95 -32.73
N GLU A 879 31.85 15.35 -33.79
CA GLU A 879 33.29 15.15 -33.97
C GLU A 879 34.05 16.47 -34.18
N GLU A 880 33.47 17.43 -34.90
CA GLU A 880 34.06 18.75 -35.12
C GLU A 880 34.04 19.61 -33.86
N TYR A 881 33.00 19.44 -33.02
CA TYR A 881 32.93 19.99 -31.67
C TYR A 881 34.06 19.44 -30.78
N LEU A 882 34.28 18.12 -30.78
CA LEU A 882 35.37 17.48 -30.03
C LEU A 882 36.76 17.99 -30.48
N LYS A 883 36.97 18.18 -31.80
CA LYS A 883 38.22 18.73 -32.33
C LYS A 883 38.46 20.20 -31.94
N LYS A 884 37.42 21.02 -31.84
CA LYS A 884 37.56 22.44 -31.44
C LYS A 884 37.86 22.62 -29.95
N GLN A 885 37.57 21.63 -29.11
CA GLN A 885 37.93 21.64 -27.68
C GLN A 885 39.36 21.17 -27.36
N GLY A 886 40.20 20.90 -28.37
CA GLY A 886 41.63 20.66 -28.16
C GLY A 886 41.97 19.35 -27.44
N LYS A 887 41.19 18.28 -27.65
CA LYS A 887 41.57 16.91 -27.30
C LYS A 887 41.73 16.08 -28.58
N ALA A 888 42.95 16.06 -29.11
CA ALA A 888 43.46 15.03 -30.02
C ALA A 888 44.86 14.63 -29.55
#